data_AF-A0A0K1RU17-F1
#
_entry.id   AF-A0A0K1RU17-F1
#
_cell.length_a   1.000
_cell.length_b   1.000
_cell.length_c   1.000
_cell.angle_alpha   90.00
_cell.angle_beta   90.00
_cell.angle_gamma   90.00
#
_symmetry.space_group_name_H-M   'P 1'
#
loop_
_entity.id
_entity.type
_entity.pdbx_description
1 polymer ?
#
loop_
_entity_poly.entity_id
_entity_poly.type
_entity_poly.pdbx_seq_one_letter_code
_entity_poly.pdbx_strand_id
1 'polypeptide(L)'
;MINPVPPEILQKEKAINPSNMTTQQPLVFQFYYGQSGKADLINTIYLEDGNEASKLHLEVLNVSKNIIVLSPVLNSPPEKLATVAQGGANAASPERCHFQLRWQKDLGLNPSEITIDNTNDWIVNYNEEENFFSMYFLRTTELTLQPNEKIQISFSKLTANNRTVKSSNVELLYGGIGLISSKPTATATATPLKEQVSSKNAVSVINHLRKTQIPLQFRVLGSNAILNDGTTQNTLKLKVLNSPLSNNTRPILSLDQSSKFIVSFEQGNHPDALVATTSQLNGVQIQVTDNNSWASDHTANSTQWSFTPNASLKQLTAGQGIELTISNLVTSSASGLACIYIDYQNIGSYPDGRLVIPIEKTPLLYSGSKVGIGTKTFDRETTKLKVNGDIVLGKDETNKKFIFHSRTDGGGDFLQITHDKDNNDWDWNQGITLRRGGNVGIGTSTPAAKLHVNDGNAVISGSVGIGITNPAAKLHVNGGDAVISGKVGIGITNPAAKLHVDGGDAVISGKVAIGTKTIHADTQLQVNGNIVLGKNENNKKFMFYTSPNDNGDFLQITHDNQSGNWEWNRGIFLKRGGYVGIGTRNPQVKLHVNDGDAFIDGTAVINGNVGIGTDKPQAKLDVNGSVKFGGNSTIINRMICGQVFYDTTRKHWGYRGFAKGAKVVLLQVSVFPVWKFRIYYGFTVKHRQDLVILATVLDRFADDIVCVSDIQADYCEITIRDAFQNVLERLNFSLMIIHYACWEGADSFYPIENGNVTDDYPSILDYTV
;
A
#
# COMPACT_ATOMS: atom_id res chain seq x y z
N MET A 1 33.19 38.42 11.21
CA MET A 1 34.65 38.51 11.08
C MET A 1 35.06 39.93 11.44
N ILE A 2 35.78 40.13 12.54
CA ILE A 2 36.42 41.41 12.83
C ILE A 2 37.82 41.28 12.24
N ASN A 3 38.12 42.02 11.16
CA ASN A 3 39.46 42.04 10.60
C ASN A 3 40.42 42.63 11.65
N PRO A 4 41.56 41.98 11.94
CA PRO A 4 42.59 42.60 12.76
C PRO A 4 43.07 43.87 12.06
N VAL A 5 43.33 44.91 12.84
CA VAL A 5 43.97 46.14 12.37
C VAL A 5 45.23 45.74 11.57
N PRO A 6 45.40 46.21 10.32
CA PRO A 6 46.54 45.85 9.49
C PRO A 6 47.88 46.08 10.22
N PRO A 7 48.86 45.16 10.11
CA PRO A 7 50.21 45.34 10.67
C PRO A 7 50.88 46.64 10.22
N GLU A 8 50.44 47.18 9.08
CA GLU A 8 50.90 48.43 8.48
C GLU A 8 50.51 49.67 9.29
N ILE A 9 49.46 49.61 10.12
CA ILE A 9 49.11 50.66 11.10
C ILE A 9 49.92 50.49 12.40
N LEU A 10 50.34 49.26 12.73
CA LEU A 10 51.10 48.95 13.95
C LEU A 10 52.59 49.31 13.87
N GLN A 11 53.10 49.81 12.74
CA GLN A 11 54.53 50.12 12.55
C GLN A 11 54.87 51.60 12.30
N LYS A 12 53.98 52.54 12.60
CA LYS A 12 54.29 53.98 12.56
C LYS A 12 53.93 54.70 13.85
N GLU A 13 54.65 54.40 14.90
CA GLU A 13 54.94 55.37 15.96
C GLU A 13 56.30 54.98 16.56
N LYS A 14 57.34 55.13 15.76
CA LYS A 14 58.72 55.11 16.25
C LYS A 14 58.99 56.46 16.93
N ALA A 15 59.59 56.40 18.11
CA ALA A 15 60.28 57.43 18.90
C ALA A 15 60.33 58.85 18.31
N ILE A 16 60.12 59.88 19.16
CA ILE A 16 60.25 61.32 18.82
C ILE A 16 61.19 61.52 17.63
N ASN A 17 60.64 61.82 16.45
CA ASN A 17 61.43 62.13 15.28
C ASN A 17 61.80 63.61 15.37
N PRO A 18 63.08 63.98 15.63
CA PRO A 18 63.48 65.37 15.87
C PRO A 18 63.22 66.28 14.66
N SER A 19 62.99 65.69 13.48
CA SER A 19 62.77 66.42 12.22
C SER A 19 61.34 66.98 12.04
N ASN A 20 60.38 66.62 12.91
CA ASN A 20 58.98 67.08 12.79
C ASN A 20 58.54 68.09 13.87
N MET A 21 59.42 68.53 14.76
CA MET A 21 59.03 69.42 15.88
C MET A 21 59.60 70.82 15.72
N THR A 22 58.72 71.82 15.84
CA THR A 22 59.06 73.25 15.73
C THR A 22 59.97 73.70 16.87
N THR A 23 60.98 74.49 16.53
CA THR A 23 62.13 74.94 17.32
C THR A 23 61.83 75.85 18.53
N GLN A 24 60.59 75.90 19.05
CA GLN A 24 60.21 76.77 20.17
C GLN A 24 60.34 76.11 21.57
N GLN A 25 60.40 74.77 21.67
CA GLN A 25 60.48 74.05 22.95
C GLN A 25 61.77 73.21 23.02
N PRO A 26 62.79 73.62 23.80
CA PRO A 26 64.06 72.88 23.82
C PRO A 26 63.99 71.48 24.45
N LEU A 27 63.06 71.23 25.37
CA LEU A 27 62.84 69.93 25.99
C LEU A 27 61.44 69.43 25.66
N VAL A 28 61.35 68.21 25.14
CA VAL A 28 60.09 67.49 24.90
C VAL A 28 60.14 66.16 25.63
N PHE A 29 59.01 65.52 25.87
CA PHE A 29 58.97 64.24 26.59
C PHE A 29 58.19 63.17 25.85
N GLN A 30 58.32 61.92 26.29
CA GLN A 30 57.42 60.82 25.92
C GLN A 30 57.45 59.76 27.02
N PHE A 31 56.34 59.03 27.16
CA PHE A 31 56.30 57.80 27.96
C PHE A 31 56.45 56.59 27.05
N TYR A 32 57.12 55.54 27.50
CA TYR A 32 57.18 54.29 26.75
C TYR A 32 57.39 53.06 27.63
N TYR A 33 56.96 51.90 27.12
CA TYR A 33 57.30 50.58 27.68
C TYR A 33 58.33 49.88 26.80
N GLY A 34 59.27 49.15 27.42
CA GLY A 34 60.33 48.40 26.73
C GLY A 34 61.69 49.10 26.72
N GLN A 35 62.62 48.67 25.86
CA GLN A 35 63.95 49.26 25.76
C GLN A 35 63.96 50.53 24.89
N SER A 36 64.76 51.52 25.28
CA SER A 36 64.91 52.76 24.54
C SER A 36 65.33 52.51 23.09
N GLY A 37 64.57 53.04 22.11
CA GLY A 37 64.77 52.81 20.67
C GLY A 37 64.02 51.58 20.10
N LYS A 38 63.44 50.73 20.95
CA LYS A 38 62.53 49.62 20.60
C LYS A 38 61.29 49.68 21.51
N ALA A 39 60.61 50.83 21.52
CA ALA A 39 59.41 51.03 22.32
C ALA A 39 58.26 50.16 21.80
N ASP A 40 57.63 49.40 22.70
CA ASP A 40 56.48 48.55 22.37
C ASP A 40 55.17 49.36 22.37
N LEU A 41 55.05 50.31 23.29
CA LEU A 41 53.96 51.30 23.37
C LEU A 41 54.51 52.65 23.81
N ILE A 42 53.95 53.73 23.26
CA ILE A 42 54.32 55.13 23.55
C ILE A 42 53.10 55.87 24.12
N ASN A 43 53.33 56.83 25.01
CA ASN A 43 52.33 57.72 25.60
C ASN A 43 51.08 57.00 26.09
N THR A 44 51.26 55.87 26.77
CA THR A 44 50.18 55.02 27.27
C THR A 44 50.44 54.61 28.72
N ILE A 45 49.41 54.58 29.56
CA ILE A 45 49.44 54.11 30.97
C ILE A 45 48.42 52.97 31.13
N TYR A 46 48.76 51.91 31.90
CA TYR A 46 47.88 50.75 32.09
C TYR A 46 47.00 50.86 33.33
N LEU A 47 45.88 50.11 33.30
CA LEU A 47 45.08 49.80 34.47
C LEU A 47 45.77 48.76 35.36
N GLU A 48 45.57 48.87 36.66
CA GLU A 48 46.05 47.86 37.62
C GLU A 48 45.33 46.52 37.38
N ASP A 49 46.05 45.51 36.87
CA ASP A 49 45.54 44.15 36.66
C ASP A 49 46.57 43.09 37.11
N GLY A 50 46.85 43.06 38.42
CA GLY A 50 47.37 41.89 39.17
C GLY A 50 48.64 41.15 38.71
N ASN A 51 49.26 41.54 37.61
CA ASN A 51 50.47 40.96 37.02
C ASN A 51 51.66 41.91 37.18
N GLU A 52 52.88 41.39 37.18
CA GLU A 52 54.12 42.19 37.27
C GLU A 52 54.09 43.34 36.24
N ALA A 53 54.03 44.57 36.72
CA ALA A 53 53.96 45.76 35.87
C ALA A 53 55.26 45.85 35.04
N SER A 54 55.12 45.89 33.71
CA SER A 54 56.23 46.28 32.85
C SER A 54 56.68 47.70 33.22
N LYS A 55 57.98 47.93 33.37
CA LYS A 55 58.51 49.25 33.76
C LYS A 55 58.16 50.30 32.72
N LEU A 56 57.54 51.40 33.15
CA LEU A 56 57.26 52.55 32.30
C LEU A 56 58.44 53.51 32.35
N HIS A 57 58.90 53.99 31.22
CA HIS A 57 59.98 54.95 31.12
C HIS A 57 59.46 56.31 30.65
N LEU A 58 59.81 57.37 31.37
CA LEU A 58 59.74 58.75 30.91
C LEU A 58 61.07 59.10 30.25
N GLU A 59 61.01 59.62 29.03
CA GLU A 59 62.13 60.22 28.34
C GLU A 59 61.89 61.72 28.22
N VAL A 60 62.89 62.54 28.60
CA VAL A 60 62.90 63.99 28.32
C VAL A 60 64.07 64.26 27.40
N LEU A 61 63.80 64.64 26.16
CA LEU A 61 64.76 64.77 25.07
C LEU A 61 65.08 66.24 24.80
N ASN A 62 66.37 66.56 24.68
CA ASN A 62 66.81 67.84 24.14
C ASN A 62 66.70 67.83 22.61
N VAL A 63 65.66 68.46 22.07
CA VAL A 63 65.45 68.61 20.62
C VAL A 63 66.02 69.90 20.07
N SER A 64 66.60 70.75 20.93
CA SER A 64 67.23 72.00 20.50
C SER A 64 68.63 71.79 19.94
N LYS A 65 69.11 72.78 19.18
CA LYS A 65 70.52 72.85 18.74
C LYS A 65 71.47 73.32 19.86
N ASN A 66 70.92 73.79 20.98
CA ASN A 66 71.70 74.29 22.10
C ASN A 66 71.95 73.18 23.11
N ILE A 67 73.02 73.34 23.88
CA ILE A 67 73.29 72.52 25.05
C ILE A 67 72.39 73.03 26.18
N ILE A 68 71.64 72.13 26.81
CA ILE A 68 70.80 72.43 27.97
C ILE A 68 71.55 72.05 29.24
N VAL A 69 71.64 72.97 30.19
CA VAL A 69 72.32 72.75 31.47
C VAL A 69 71.30 72.87 32.60
N LEU A 70 71.14 71.79 33.36
CA LEU A 70 70.41 71.74 34.62
C LEU A 70 71.40 72.03 35.74
N SER A 71 71.32 73.23 36.32
CA SER A 71 72.24 73.67 37.37
C SER A 71 72.06 72.84 38.65
N PRO A 72 73.14 72.49 39.37
CA PRO A 72 73.03 71.72 40.61
C PRO A 72 72.37 72.56 41.69
N VAL A 73 71.56 71.92 42.53
CA VAL A 73 71.12 72.50 43.80
C VAL A 73 71.80 71.72 44.91
N LEU A 74 72.74 72.35 45.61
CA LEU A 74 73.49 71.75 46.72
C LEU A 74 72.53 71.51 47.89
N ASN A 75 72.04 70.27 48.04
CA ASN A 75 71.61 69.59 49.30
C ASN A 75 71.07 68.17 48.99
N SER A 76 71.35 67.18 49.85
CA SER A 76 70.95 65.75 49.76
C SER A 76 69.62 65.45 50.53
N PRO A 77 68.94 64.29 50.30
CA PRO A 77 67.51 64.23 49.94
C PRO A 77 66.56 63.73 51.06
N PRO A 78 65.23 63.77 50.86
CA PRO A 78 64.36 62.67 51.27
C PRO A 78 64.20 61.67 50.12
N GLU A 79 64.58 60.42 50.38
CA GLU A 79 64.19 59.25 49.59
C GLU A 79 62.70 58.97 49.80
N LYS A 80 61.87 59.36 48.82
CA LYS A 80 60.56 58.79 48.43
C LYS A 80 59.66 59.87 47.85
N LEU A 81 58.79 59.48 46.93
CA LEU A 81 57.70 60.30 46.46
C LEU A 81 56.78 60.65 47.64
N ALA A 82 56.86 61.90 48.11
CA ALA A 82 56.05 62.45 49.19
C ALA A 82 55.40 63.77 48.74
N THR A 83 54.35 64.19 49.42
CA THR A 83 53.73 65.49 49.12
C THR A 83 54.73 66.64 49.31
N VAL A 84 54.61 67.73 48.55
CA VAL A 84 55.46 68.94 48.73
C VAL A 84 55.44 69.41 50.20
N ALA A 85 54.28 69.34 50.85
CA ALA A 85 54.12 69.69 52.27
C ALA A 85 54.96 68.80 53.21
N GLN A 86 55.06 67.49 52.93
CA GLN A 86 55.86 66.55 53.73
C GLN A 86 57.37 66.73 53.53
N GLY A 87 57.81 67.22 52.36
CA GLY A 87 59.24 67.44 52.06
C GLY A 87 59.84 68.73 52.63
N GLY A 88 59.01 69.66 53.13
CA GLY A 88 59.44 70.92 53.76
C GLY A 88 60.25 71.83 52.82
N ALA A 89 61.13 72.67 53.40
CA ALA A 89 61.89 73.69 52.65
C ALA A 89 62.88 73.13 51.60
N ASN A 90 63.16 71.82 51.65
CA ASN A 90 64.07 71.15 50.72
C ASN A 90 63.33 70.31 49.65
N ALA A 91 61.99 70.28 49.67
CA ALA A 91 61.19 69.55 48.70
C ALA A 91 61.41 70.08 47.27
N ALA A 92 61.28 69.21 46.27
CA ALA A 92 61.03 69.66 44.91
C ALA A 92 59.65 70.35 44.87
N SER A 93 59.58 71.60 44.43
CA SER A 93 58.36 72.41 44.42
C SER A 93 58.22 73.17 43.10
N PRO A 94 57.08 73.84 42.83
CA PRO A 94 56.92 74.67 41.62
C PRO A 94 58.04 75.71 41.45
N GLU A 95 58.54 76.27 42.56
CA GLU A 95 59.60 77.28 42.59
C GLU A 95 61.00 76.67 42.67
N ARG A 96 61.09 75.34 42.84
CA ARG A 96 62.32 74.60 43.13
C ARG A 96 62.31 73.23 42.45
N CYS A 97 62.25 73.21 41.12
CA CYS A 97 62.41 72.01 40.31
C CYS A 97 63.12 72.33 38.98
N HIS A 98 63.76 71.35 38.35
CA HIS A 98 64.23 71.52 36.98
C HIS A 98 63.04 71.44 36.02
N PHE A 99 62.19 70.44 36.21
CA PHE A 99 60.95 70.33 35.46
C PHE A 99 59.83 69.74 36.32
N GLN A 100 58.61 70.08 35.94
CA GLN A 100 57.37 69.56 36.50
C GLN A 100 56.66 68.78 35.41
N LEU A 101 56.15 67.61 35.76
CA LEU A 101 55.12 66.95 34.98
C LEU A 101 53.76 67.23 35.61
N ARG A 102 52.79 67.63 34.80
CA ARG A 102 51.44 68.00 35.23
C ARG A 102 50.41 67.18 34.47
N TRP A 103 49.59 66.45 35.20
CA TRP A 103 48.51 65.60 34.71
C TRP A 103 47.17 66.18 35.10
N GLN A 104 46.15 66.02 34.26
CA GLN A 104 44.77 66.21 34.70
C GLN A 104 44.34 65.04 35.61
N LYS A 105 43.55 65.33 36.65
CA LYS A 105 43.08 64.32 37.61
C LYS A 105 42.14 63.28 37.00
N ASP A 106 41.60 63.55 35.82
CA ASP A 106 40.69 62.65 35.13
C ASP A 106 41.34 61.27 34.89
N LEU A 107 42.65 61.21 34.63
CA LEU A 107 43.39 59.96 34.44
C LEU A 107 43.30 58.98 35.64
N GLY A 108 42.89 59.43 36.83
CA GLY A 108 42.69 58.56 37.99
C GLY A 108 43.99 57.91 38.49
N LEU A 109 45.11 58.62 38.38
CA LEU A 109 46.39 58.23 38.98
C LEU A 109 46.26 58.28 40.51
N ASN A 110 46.84 57.31 41.20
CA ASN A 110 46.93 57.32 42.66
C ASN A 110 48.37 57.70 43.10
N PRO A 111 48.65 58.97 43.45
CA PRO A 111 50.00 59.43 43.71
C PRO A 111 50.76 58.67 44.80
N SER A 112 50.07 58.22 45.84
CA SER A 112 50.69 57.50 46.96
C SER A 112 51.20 56.10 46.59
N GLU A 113 50.79 55.57 45.44
CA GLU A 113 51.20 54.26 44.95
C GLU A 113 52.27 54.33 43.87
N ILE A 114 52.66 55.54 43.44
CA ILE A 114 53.64 55.71 42.37
C ILE A 114 55.04 55.39 42.91
N THR A 115 55.72 54.45 42.25
CA THR A 115 57.11 54.07 42.57
C THR A 115 58.03 54.44 41.41
N ILE A 116 59.08 55.22 41.70
CA ILE A 116 60.11 55.65 40.75
C ILE A 116 61.40 54.89 41.04
N ASP A 117 62.05 54.38 40.00
CA ASP A 117 63.33 53.67 40.09
C ASP A 117 64.52 54.63 39.97
N ASN A 118 65.63 54.32 40.66
CA ASN A 118 66.93 55.01 40.58
C ASN A 118 66.87 56.54 40.82
N THR A 119 66.40 56.96 42.00
CA THR A 119 66.30 58.38 42.40
C THR A 119 67.60 58.98 42.96
N ASN A 120 68.75 58.33 42.84
CA ASN A 120 69.98 58.75 43.55
C ASN A 120 70.43 60.20 43.23
N ASP A 121 70.09 60.71 42.05
CA ASP A 121 70.36 62.09 41.62
C ASP A 121 69.13 63.01 41.68
N TRP A 122 67.92 62.48 41.92
CA TRP A 122 66.65 63.17 41.77
C TRP A 122 65.85 63.19 43.07
N ILE A 123 65.50 64.39 43.52
CA ILE A 123 64.47 64.64 44.52
C ILE A 123 63.14 64.79 43.76
N VAL A 124 62.15 63.96 44.10
CA VAL A 124 60.84 63.97 43.46
C VAL A 124 59.74 64.11 44.51
N ASN A 125 58.93 65.14 44.36
CA ASN A 125 57.77 65.40 45.21
C ASN A 125 56.55 65.65 44.34
N TYR A 126 55.36 65.56 44.93
CA TYR A 126 54.12 65.84 44.22
C TYR A 126 53.17 66.74 44.99
N ASN A 127 52.28 67.38 44.25
CA ASN A 127 51.16 68.12 44.81
C ASN A 127 49.88 67.79 44.05
N GLU A 128 48.76 67.83 44.75
CA GLU A 128 47.43 67.62 44.19
C GLU A 128 46.62 68.92 44.29
N GLU A 129 46.38 69.54 43.14
CA GLU A 129 45.52 70.72 43.00
C GLU A 129 44.08 70.27 42.65
N GLU A 130 43.14 71.21 42.56
CA GLU A 130 41.72 70.92 42.30
C GLU A 130 41.53 70.09 41.01
N ASN A 131 42.23 70.46 39.93
CA ASN A 131 42.10 69.84 38.60
C ASN A 131 43.34 69.06 38.14
N PHE A 132 44.47 69.23 38.82
CA PHE A 132 45.76 68.70 38.38
C PHE A 132 46.47 67.90 39.47
N PHE A 133 47.20 66.88 39.02
CA PHE A 133 48.23 66.22 39.77
C PHE A 133 49.58 66.65 39.19
N SER A 134 50.53 67.07 40.02
CA SER A 134 51.84 67.56 39.57
C SER A 134 52.97 66.84 40.28
N MET A 135 53.97 66.36 39.53
CA MET A 135 55.23 65.82 40.04
C MET A 135 56.37 66.76 39.68
N TYR A 136 57.17 67.14 40.67
CA TYR A 136 58.29 68.06 40.55
C TYR A 136 59.59 67.27 40.63
N PHE A 137 60.46 67.45 39.64
CA PHE A 137 61.75 66.77 39.54
C PHE A 137 62.87 67.77 39.73
N LEU A 138 63.64 67.60 40.80
CA LEU A 138 64.79 68.43 41.14
C LEU A 138 66.06 67.57 41.21
N ARG A 139 67.10 67.96 40.49
CA ARG A 139 68.38 67.28 40.48
C ARG A 139 69.40 67.92 41.44
N THR A 140 70.18 67.12 42.14
CA THR A 140 71.20 67.61 43.10
C THR A 140 72.58 67.83 42.47
N THR A 141 72.84 67.22 41.32
CA THR A 141 74.08 67.33 40.54
C THR A 141 73.84 68.01 39.19
N GLU A 142 74.86 68.70 38.66
CA GLU A 142 74.76 69.37 37.36
C GLU A 142 74.56 68.33 36.25
N LEU A 143 73.59 68.55 35.36
CA LEU A 143 73.42 67.75 34.14
C LEU A 143 73.56 68.64 32.92
N THR A 144 74.45 68.27 32.01
CA THR A 144 74.55 68.88 30.68
C THR A 144 73.97 67.92 29.66
N LEU A 145 72.97 68.36 28.90
CA LEU A 145 72.34 67.61 27.81
C LEU A 145 72.77 68.22 26.47
N GLN A 146 73.53 67.46 25.69
CA GLN A 146 73.83 67.77 24.29
C GLN A 146 72.56 67.69 23.42
N PRO A 147 72.56 68.27 22.21
CA PRO A 147 71.49 68.03 21.23
C PRO A 147 71.26 66.53 21.02
N ASN A 148 69.99 66.11 21.11
CA ASN A 148 69.51 64.71 21.07
C ASN A 148 69.88 63.82 22.27
N GLU A 149 70.54 64.34 23.31
CA GLU A 149 70.66 63.63 24.57
C GLU A 149 69.36 63.72 25.37
N LYS A 150 69.20 62.77 26.29
CA LYS A 150 67.95 62.57 27.01
C LYS A 150 68.15 62.22 28.47
N ILE A 151 67.16 62.61 29.26
CA ILE A 151 66.95 62.14 30.62
C ILE A 151 66.00 60.95 30.55
N GLN A 152 66.32 59.87 31.25
CA GLN A 152 65.44 58.73 31.40
C GLN A 152 65.10 58.52 32.88
N ILE A 153 63.81 58.49 33.21
CA ILE A 153 63.30 58.18 34.55
C ILE A 153 62.35 56.99 34.40
N SER A 154 62.45 56.00 35.28
CA SER A 154 61.63 54.79 35.18
C SER A 154 60.66 54.70 36.36
N PHE A 155 59.45 54.23 36.10
CA PHE A 155 58.40 53.99 37.08
C PHE A 155 58.16 52.48 37.19
N SER A 156 58.39 51.91 38.37
CA SER A 156 58.02 50.52 38.69
C SER A 156 56.53 50.38 38.97
N LYS A 157 55.87 51.45 39.45
CA LYS A 157 54.42 51.51 39.62
C LYS A 157 53.94 52.90 39.20
N LEU A 158 53.25 53.01 38.09
CA LEU A 158 52.49 54.20 37.67
C LEU A 158 51.22 53.70 36.97
N THR A 159 50.16 53.50 37.75
CA THR A 159 48.89 52.93 37.27
C THR A 159 47.76 53.94 37.39
N ALA A 160 46.78 53.81 36.49
CA ALA A 160 45.53 54.53 36.56
C ALA A 160 44.43 53.59 37.08
N ASN A 161 43.61 54.04 38.02
CA ASN A 161 42.48 53.25 38.57
C ASN A 161 41.18 53.44 37.78
N ASN A 162 41.24 54.01 36.58
CA ASN A 162 40.07 54.37 35.79
C ASN A 162 39.73 53.30 34.74
N ARG A 163 38.74 52.43 35.00
CA ARG A 163 38.41 51.26 34.15
C ARG A 163 37.87 51.56 32.74
N THR A 164 37.85 52.83 32.33
CA THR A 164 37.45 53.30 31.00
C THR A 164 38.66 53.77 30.20
N VAL A 165 38.76 53.32 28.94
CA VAL A 165 39.79 53.78 28.00
C VAL A 165 39.55 55.26 27.70
N LYS A 166 40.56 56.10 27.92
CA LYS A 166 40.50 57.53 27.61
C LYS A 166 41.87 58.16 27.45
N SER A 167 41.93 59.32 26.81
CA SER A 167 43.15 60.11 26.64
C SER A 167 43.05 61.43 27.41
N SER A 168 44.18 61.87 27.97
CA SER A 168 44.29 63.18 28.64
C SER A 168 45.64 63.81 28.35
N ASN A 169 45.70 65.14 28.44
CA ASN A 169 46.94 65.87 28.16
C ASN A 169 47.83 65.91 29.41
N VAL A 170 49.07 65.48 29.23
CA VAL A 170 50.14 65.63 30.21
C VAL A 170 51.07 66.73 29.73
N GLU A 171 51.54 67.56 30.65
CA GLU A 171 52.40 68.70 30.34
C GLU A 171 53.72 68.60 31.09
N LEU A 172 54.84 68.82 30.40
CA LEU A 172 56.15 69.07 30.97
C LEU A 172 56.39 70.58 31.02
N LEU A 173 56.47 71.13 32.22
CA LEU A 173 56.73 72.54 32.50
C LEU A 173 58.16 72.71 33.00
N TYR A 174 58.91 73.66 32.43
CA TYR A 174 60.31 73.91 32.80
C TYR A 174 60.72 75.35 32.50
N GLY A 175 61.82 75.84 33.09
CA GLY A 175 62.21 77.26 32.97
C GLY A 175 61.42 78.19 33.89
N GLY A 176 61.69 79.50 33.84
CA GLY A 176 61.05 80.51 34.70
C GLY A 176 61.78 80.79 36.02
N ILE A 177 62.44 79.78 36.59
CA ILE A 177 63.05 79.83 37.93
C ILE A 177 64.59 79.80 37.94
N GLY A 178 65.21 79.85 36.75
CA GLY A 178 66.67 79.99 36.59
C GLY A 178 67.52 78.74 36.81
N LEU A 179 66.92 77.58 37.10
CA LEU A 179 67.63 76.29 37.29
C LEU A 179 67.97 75.56 35.99
N ILE A 180 67.36 75.97 34.87
CA ILE A 180 67.69 75.48 33.54
C ILE A 180 68.23 76.64 32.73
N SER A 181 69.37 76.40 32.09
CA SER A 181 70.00 77.34 31.19
C SER A 181 70.31 76.68 29.85
N SER A 182 70.48 77.49 28.82
CA SER A 182 70.90 77.04 27.50
C SER A 182 72.19 77.74 27.09
N LYS A 183 73.10 77.01 26.43
CA LYS A 183 74.30 77.58 25.79
C LYS A 183 74.44 77.08 24.36
N PRO A 184 74.77 77.94 23.38
CA PRO A 184 74.91 77.51 21.98
C PRO A 184 76.07 76.54 21.74
N THR A 185 77.13 76.62 22.54
CA THR A 185 78.35 75.80 22.44
C THR A 185 78.90 75.50 23.84
N ALA A 186 79.79 74.51 23.96
CA ALA A 186 80.35 74.09 25.25
C ALA A 186 81.07 75.22 26.00
N THR A 187 81.66 76.17 25.27
CA THR A 187 82.45 77.31 25.78
C THR A 187 81.63 78.60 25.98
N ALA A 188 80.39 78.67 25.51
CA ALA A 188 79.53 79.83 25.68
C ALA A 188 78.95 79.92 27.11
N THR A 189 78.74 81.13 27.60
CA THR A 189 78.07 81.40 28.88
C THR A 189 76.63 80.91 28.83
N ALA A 190 76.21 80.14 29.83
CA ALA A 190 74.86 79.62 29.90
C ALA A 190 73.86 80.73 30.22
N THR A 191 72.81 80.84 29.41
CA THR A 191 71.74 81.82 29.59
C THR A 191 70.54 81.13 30.25
N PRO A 192 70.11 81.55 31.46
CA PRO A 192 68.95 80.98 32.12
C PRO A 192 67.68 81.12 31.26
N LEU A 193 66.86 80.08 31.21
CA LEU A 193 65.53 80.14 30.61
C LEU A 193 64.61 80.90 31.57
N LYS A 194 64.46 82.21 31.35
CA LYS A 194 63.71 83.13 32.23
C LYS A 194 62.19 83.02 32.11
N GLU A 195 61.68 82.46 31.02
CA GLU A 195 60.26 82.19 30.84
C GLU A 195 59.98 80.70 31.06
N GLN A 196 58.81 80.39 31.63
CA GLN A 196 58.35 79.03 31.76
C GLN A 196 57.87 78.53 30.38
N VAL A 197 58.41 77.40 29.97
CA VAL A 197 58.08 76.71 28.72
C VAL A 197 57.27 75.46 29.06
N SER A 198 56.24 75.18 28.25
CA SER A 198 55.38 74.00 28.40
C SER A 198 55.47 73.15 27.13
N SER A 199 55.81 71.87 27.28
CA SER A 199 55.64 70.84 26.25
C SER A 199 54.48 69.94 26.63
N LYS A 200 53.62 69.54 25.68
CA LYS A 200 52.42 68.76 25.95
C LYS A 200 52.38 67.49 25.13
N ASN A 201 51.95 66.38 25.73
CA ASN A 201 51.63 65.14 25.03
C ASN A 201 50.30 64.57 25.53
N ALA A 202 49.50 64.08 24.60
CA ALA A 202 48.33 63.29 24.93
C ALA A 202 48.77 61.89 25.38
N VAL A 203 48.34 61.46 26.56
CA VAL A 203 48.62 60.14 27.13
C VAL A 203 47.31 59.37 27.26
N SER A 204 47.28 58.15 26.71
CA SER A 204 46.09 57.28 26.76
C SER A 204 46.17 56.30 27.93
N VAL A 205 45.05 56.06 28.59
CA VAL A 205 44.89 54.97 29.57
C VAL A 205 44.19 53.82 28.87
N ILE A 206 44.81 52.64 28.85
CA ILE A 206 44.22 51.45 28.22
C ILE A 206 44.21 50.25 29.17
N ASN A 207 43.24 49.36 28.94
CA ASN A 207 43.06 48.15 29.75
C ASN A 207 43.95 46.98 29.30
N HIS A 208 44.57 46.99 28.10
CA HIS A 208 45.36 45.81 27.68
C HIS A 208 46.43 46.05 26.61
N LEU A 209 47.57 45.38 26.83
CA LEU A 209 48.37 44.73 25.80
C LEU A 209 47.79 43.30 25.61
N ARG A 210 47.09 43.03 24.49
CA ARG A 210 46.93 41.68 23.88
C ARG A 210 45.76 40.72 24.24
N LYS A 211 44.77 41.03 25.09
CA LYS A 211 43.60 40.12 25.31
C LYS A 211 42.38 40.43 24.44
N THR A 212 42.52 40.40 23.11
CA THR A 212 41.40 40.69 22.18
C THR A 212 40.47 39.50 21.93
N GLN A 213 40.93 38.28 22.19
CA GLN A 213 40.14 37.06 21.98
C GLN A 213 39.73 36.45 23.31
N ILE A 214 38.48 36.69 23.72
CA ILE A 214 37.92 36.03 24.89
C ILE A 214 37.73 34.53 24.61
N PRO A 215 38.10 33.63 25.52
CA PRO A 215 37.87 32.19 25.40
C PRO A 215 36.40 31.78 25.57
N LEU A 216 35.44 32.56 25.08
CA LEU A 216 34.03 32.18 25.12
C LEU A 216 33.59 31.58 23.78
N GLN A 217 32.93 30.43 23.86
CA GLN A 217 32.26 29.81 22.72
C GLN A 217 30.82 29.47 23.10
N PHE A 218 29.92 29.55 22.11
CA PHE A 218 28.57 29.04 22.25
C PHE A 218 28.47 27.61 21.69
N ARG A 219 27.52 26.85 22.21
CA ARG A 219 27.06 25.58 21.64
C ARG A 219 25.53 25.57 21.65
N VAL A 220 24.94 25.16 20.54
CA VAL A 220 23.52 24.79 20.51
C VAL A 220 23.45 23.32 20.91
N LEU A 221 22.77 23.01 22.01
CA LEU A 221 22.61 21.66 22.52
C LEU A 221 21.41 21.01 21.83
N GLY A 222 21.64 20.50 20.61
CA GLY A 222 20.61 19.93 19.74
C GLY A 222 20.60 20.59 18.38
N SER A 223 19.40 20.85 17.85
CA SER A 223 19.21 21.54 16.57
C SER A 223 19.25 23.05 16.74
N ASN A 224 19.90 23.73 15.80
CA ASN A 224 19.80 25.19 15.65
C ASN A 224 18.66 25.60 14.69
N ALA A 225 17.86 24.64 14.22
CA ALA A 225 16.67 24.89 13.43
C ALA A 225 15.40 24.80 14.29
N ILE A 226 14.45 25.70 14.03
CA ILE A 226 13.13 25.73 14.66
C ILE A 226 12.02 25.70 13.60
N LEU A 227 10.88 25.14 13.96
CA LEU A 227 9.73 25.04 13.06
C LEU A 227 9.04 26.40 12.94
N ASN A 228 8.92 26.91 11.71
CA ASN A 228 8.28 28.18 11.39
C ASN A 228 6.88 27.96 10.80
N ASP A 229 5.92 27.58 11.65
CA ASP A 229 4.52 27.31 11.27
C ASP A 229 3.52 28.24 11.98
N GLY A 230 4.00 29.25 12.71
CA GLY A 230 3.21 30.22 13.45
C GLY A 230 2.49 29.71 14.70
N THR A 231 2.57 28.41 15.03
CA THR A 231 1.80 27.81 16.13
C THR A 231 2.65 26.92 17.05
N THR A 232 3.75 26.38 16.54
CA THR A 232 4.62 25.49 17.28
C THR A 232 5.45 26.25 18.31
N GLN A 233 5.25 25.90 19.58
CA GLN A 233 6.15 26.23 20.67
C GLN A 233 7.45 25.41 20.55
N ASN A 234 8.51 26.04 20.07
CA ASN A 234 9.85 25.48 19.94
C ASN A 234 10.63 25.60 21.25
N THR A 235 11.66 24.77 21.41
CA THR A 235 12.63 24.86 22.52
C THR A 235 14.05 24.84 21.96
N LEU A 236 14.90 25.77 22.40
CA LEU A 236 16.32 25.84 22.09
C LEU A 236 17.13 25.74 23.38
N LYS A 237 18.21 24.97 23.37
CA LYS A 237 19.16 24.90 24.48
C LYS A 237 20.51 25.44 24.02
N LEU A 238 21.00 26.44 24.72
CA LEU A 238 22.24 27.15 24.40
C LEU A 238 23.21 27.02 25.56
N LYS A 239 24.49 26.89 25.27
CA LYS A 239 25.55 26.88 26.29
C LYS A 239 26.66 27.82 25.89
N VAL A 240 26.94 28.83 26.70
CA VAL A 240 28.12 29.68 26.55
C VAL A 240 29.13 29.21 27.57
N LEU A 241 30.32 28.80 27.13
CA LEU A 241 31.33 28.22 28.00
C LEU A 241 32.72 28.81 27.75
N ASN A 242 33.53 28.83 28.81
CA ASN A 242 34.94 29.09 28.73
C ASN A 242 35.63 27.92 28.02
N SER A 243 35.90 28.07 26.73
CA SER A 243 36.50 27.07 25.85
C SER A 243 37.98 27.42 25.59
N PRO A 244 38.90 26.45 25.51
CA PRO A 244 40.30 26.75 25.24
C PRO A 244 40.48 27.57 23.95
N LEU A 245 41.42 28.52 23.99
CA LEU A 245 41.83 29.26 22.81
C LEU A 245 42.56 28.32 21.83
N SER A 246 42.76 28.75 20.58
CA SER A 246 43.42 27.96 19.52
C SER A 246 44.84 27.50 19.88
N ASN A 247 45.48 28.14 20.87
CA ASN A 247 46.78 27.76 21.43
C ASN A 247 46.68 26.77 22.61
N ASN A 248 45.52 26.15 22.86
CA ASN A 248 45.23 25.27 23.99
C ASN A 248 45.43 25.88 25.39
N THR A 249 45.59 27.21 25.50
CA THR A 249 45.57 27.86 26.81
C THR A 249 44.17 27.81 27.40
N ARG A 250 44.10 27.68 28.72
CA ARG A 250 42.86 27.59 29.49
C ARG A 250 42.80 28.75 30.49
N PRO A 251 42.55 29.98 30.02
CA PRO A 251 42.48 31.14 30.90
C PRO A 251 41.31 30.96 31.87
N ILE A 252 41.50 31.34 33.12
CA ILE A 252 40.38 31.50 34.05
C ILE A 252 39.72 32.84 33.73
N LEU A 253 38.40 32.85 33.54
CA LEU A 253 37.64 34.08 33.35
C LEU A 253 37.13 34.57 34.69
N SER A 254 37.69 35.65 35.22
CA SER A 254 37.19 36.27 36.45
C SER A 254 35.81 36.88 36.23
N LEU A 255 34.93 36.72 37.21
CA LEU A 255 33.58 37.28 37.23
C LEU A 255 33.37 38.08 38.51
N ASP A 256 32.57 39.14 38.42
CA ASP A 256 32.06 39.89 39.57
C ASP A 256 30.57 40.23 39.38
N GLN A 257 29.97 40.95 40.33
CA GLN A 257 28.54 41.29 40.27
C GLN A 257 28.18 42.30 39.15
N SER A 258 29.18 42.89 38.48
CA SER A 258 29.00 43.71 37.28
C SER A 258 29.10 42.90 35.97
N SER A 259 29.59 41.66 36.05
CA SER A 259 29.61 40.72 34.92
C SER A 259 28.20 40.37 34.46
N LYS A 260 27.97 40.32 33.14
CA LYS A 260 26.63 40.09 32.59
C LYS A 260 26.69 39.29 31.30
N PHE A 261 25.74 38.37 31.14
CA PHE A 261 25.35 37.81 29.84
C PHE A 261 23.96 38.31 29.49
N ILE A 262 23.79 38.91 28.31
CA ILE A 262 22.51 39.45 27.84
C ILE A 262 22.12 38.70 26.57
N VAL A 263 21.04 37.93 26.64
CA VAL A 263 20.46 37.25 25.50
C VAL A 263 19.47 38.19 24.82
N SER A 264 19.61 38.41 23.52
CA SER A 264 18.67 39.22 22.75
C SER A 264 18.42 38.67 21.35
N PHE A 265 17.31 39.09 20.73
CA PHE A 265 16.96 38.74 19.35
C PHE A 265 16.05 39.80 18.72
N GLU A 266 15.96 39.81 17.39
CA GLU A 266 15.11 40.76 16.65
C GLU A 266 13.63 40.34 16.65
N GLN A 267 12.73 41.34 16.60
CA GLN A 267 11.29 41.15 16.47
C GLN A 267 10.76 41.87 15.23
N GLY A 268 9.90 41.20 14.44
CA GLY A 268 9.25 41.78 13.27
C GLY A 268 8.93 40.77 12.18
N ASN A 269 8.50 41.25 11.01
CA ASN A 269 8.12 40.39 9.88
C ASN A 269 9.28 40.11 8.90
N HIS A 270 10.47 40.67 9.15
CA HIS A 270 11.65 40.49 8.28
C HIS A 270 12.36 39.14 8.55
N PRO A 271 13.22 38.66 7.63
CA PRO A 271 13.90 37.37 7.76
C PRO A 271 14.77 37.23 9.02
N ASP A 272 15.36 38.32 9.51
CA ASP A 272 16.24 38.26 10.69
C ASP A 272 15.49 38.18 12.04
N ALA A 273 14.19 38.45 12.07
CA ALA A 273 13.39 38.47 13.29
C ALA A 273 13.13 37.06 13.83
N LEU A 274 13.40 36.79 15.10
CA LEU A 274 13.12 35.48 15.67
C LEU A 274 11.62 35.28 15.96
N VAL A 275 10.91 36.35 16.30
CA VAL A 275 9.46 36.38 16.55
C VAL A 275 8.80 37.53 15.77
N ALA A 276 7.54 37.38 15.37
CA ALA A 276 6.84 38.39 14.57
C ALA A 276 6.01 39.37 15.40
N THR A 277 5.37 38.90 16.48
CA THR A 277 4.39 39.68 17.26
C THR A 277 4.75 39.75 18.74
N THR A 278 4.22 40.77 19.44
CA THR A 278 4.43 40.92 20.90
C THR A 278 3.77 39.78 21.67
N SER A 279 2.69 39.19 21.15
CA SER A 279 2.08 37.99 21.75
C SER A 279 3.02 36.78 21.70
N GLN A 280 3.76 36.60 20.60
CA GLN A 280 4.78 35.56 20.51
C GLN A 280 5.95 35.85 21.45
N LEU A 281 6.43 37.10 21.51
CA LEU A 281 7.48 37.54 22.42
C LEU A 281 7.13 37.25 23.89
N ASN A 282 5.92 37.63 24.32
CA ASN A 282 5.45 37.45 25.71
C ASN A 282 5.31 35.97 26.09
N GLY A 283 5.21 35.07 25.12
CA GLY A 283 5.26 33.63 25.34
C GLY A 283 6.66 33.09 25.62
N VAL A 284 7.71 33.74 25.12
CA VAL A 284 9.10 33.27 25.23
C VAL A 284 9.55 33.26 26.68
N GLN A 285 10.19 32.16 27.11
CA GLN A 285 10.79 32.03 28.42
C GLN A 285 12.26 31.64 28.26
N ILE A 286 13.18 32.38 28.88
CA ILE A 286 14.62 32.05 28.90
C ILE A 286 15.03 31.78 30.35
N GLN A 287 15.39 30.54 30.64
CA GLN A 287 15.79 30.10 31.99
C GLN A 287 17.24 29.62 31.98
N VAL A 288 17.98 29.95 33.05
CA VAL A 288 19.31 29.37 33.29
C VAL A 288 19.16 28.04 34.01
N THR A 289 20.05 27.09 33.71
CA THR A 289 19.99 25.74 34.30
C THR A 289 20.45 25.75 35.77
N ASP A 290 21.42 26.61 36.10
CA ASP A 290 21.96 26.79 37.44
C ASP A 290 21.54 28.15 38.04
N ASN A 291 20.32 28.19 38.58
CA ASN A 291 19.76 29.36 39.25
C ASN A 291 20.47 29.74 40.56
N ASN A 292 21.33 28.86 41.10
CA ASN A 292 22.09 29.16 42.31
C ASN A 292 23.33 30.01 42.00
N SER A 293 23.91 29.83 40.80
CA SER A 293 25.09 30.58 40.37
C SER A 293 24.77 31.82 39.55
N TRP A 294 23.57 31.89 38.95
CA TRP A 294 23.16 32.96 38.06
C TRP A 294 21.78 33.51 38.46
N ALA A 295 21.69 34.82 38.60
CA ALA A 295 20.42 35.54 38.69
C ALA A 295 19.97 35.97 37.30
N SER A 296 18.69 35.78 36.99
CA SER A 296 18.07 36.25 35.75
C SER A 296 17.22 37.50 35.99
N ASP A 297 17.29 38.47 35.09
CA ASP A 297 16.45 39.67 35.08
C ASP A 297 15.90 39.92 33.67
N HIS A 298 14.61 40.27 33.60
CA HIS A 298 13.89 40.53 32.35
C HIS A 298 12.74 41.52 32.56
N THR A 299 12.75 42.59 31.78
CA THR A 299 11.67 43.57 31.70
C THR A 299 10.58 43.13 30.73
N ALA A 300 9.30 43.25 31.12
CA ALA A 300 8.16 42.87 30.29
C ALA A 300 8.18 43.50 28.88
N ASN A 301 7.82 42.71 27.87
CA ASN A 301 7.84 43.08 26.44
C ASN A 301 9.24 43.45 25.89
N SER A 302 10.32 43.12 26.59
CA SER A 302 11.68 43.29 26.08
C SER A 302 12.09 42.10 25.22
N THR A 303 12.93 42.33 24.20
CA THR A 303 13.63 41.26 23.49
C THR A 303 14.94 40.85 24.18
N GLN A 304 15.21 41.37 25.38
CA GLN A 304 16.46 41.15 26.11
C GLN A 304 16.21 40.51 27.49
N TRP A 305 17.01 39.48 27.78
CA TRP A 305 17.10 38.81 29.07
C TRP A 305 18.52 38.90 29.56
N SER A 306 18.71 39.20 30.84
CA SER A 306 20.04 39.29 31.39
C SER A 306 20.32 38.34 32.53
N PHE A 307 21.57 37.93 32.63
CA PHE A 307 22.05 36.95 33.57
C PHE A 307 23.32 37.48 34.24
N THR A 308 23.28 37.63 35.56
CA THR A 308 24.38 38.14 36.39
C THR A 308 24.84 37.02 37.33
N PRO A 309 26.14 36.79 37.51
CA PRO A 309 26.61 35.77 38.44
C PRO A 309 26.28 36.18 39.87
N ASN A 310 25.86 35.24 40.70
CA ASN A 310 25.66 35.48 42.13
C ASN A 310 27.00 35.60 42.86
N ALA A 311 26.99 36.11 44.10
CA ALA A 311 28.21 36.36 44.89
C ALA A 311 29.12 35.13 45.08
N SER A 312 28.59 33.91 44.91
CA SER A 312 29.31 32.64 44.97
C SER A 312 30.14 32.33 43.71
N LEU A 313 29.75 32.84 42.54
CA LEU A 313 30.40 32.56 41.26
C LEU A 313 31.41 33.67 40.90
N LYS A 314 32.67 33.46 41.27
CA LYS A 314 33.75 34.45 41.06
C LYS A 314 34.59 34.22 39.80
N GLN A 315 34.43 33.07 39.15
CA GLN A 315 35.23 32.70 37.98
C GLN A 315 34.56 31.60 37.16
N LEU A 316 34.89 31.53 35.86
CA LEU A 316 34.64 30.38 34.99
C LEU A 316 35.97 29.72 34.65
N THR A 317 36.15 28.47 35.08
CA THR A 317 37.26 27.63 34.61
C THR A 317 36.92 26.96 33.28
N ALA A 318 37.90 26.33 32.62
CA ALA A 318 37.69 25.69 31.32
C ALA A 318 36.54 24.66 31.35
N GLY A 319 35.58 24.81 30.43
CA GLY A 319 34.37 24.00 30.33
C GLY A 319 33.18 24.51 31.16
N GLN A 320 33.40 25.39 32.13
CA GLN A 320 32.33 26.05 32.88
C GLN A 320 31.72 27.20 32.09
N GLY A 321 30.47 27.54 32.41
CA GLY A 321 29.74 28.56 31.69
C GLY A 321 28.29 28.67 32.13
N ILE A 322 27.48 29.26 31.28
CA ILE A 322 26.04 29.42 31.46
C ILE A 322 25.29 28.55 30.44
N GLU A 323 24.31 27.79 30.91
CA GLU A 323 23.44 26.96 30.07
C GLU A 323 22.00 27.46 30.17
N LEU A 324 21.43 27.82 29.02
CA LEU A 324 20.18 28.54 28.87
C LEU A 324 19.19 27.68 28.09
N THR A 325 17.95 27.58 28.58
CA THR A 325 16.84 26.97 27.87
C THR A 325 15.85 28.05 27.47
N ILE A 326 15.63 28.21 26.16
CA ILE A 326 14.62 29.08 25.58
C ILE A 326 13.42 28.20 25.23
N SER A 327 12.29 28.44 25.87
CA SER A 327 11.06 27.66 25.71
C SER A 327 9.91 28.52 25.19
N ASN A 328 8.85 27.86 24.73
CA ASN A 328 7.63 28.48 24.21
C ASN A 328 7.86 29.42 23.02
N LEU A 329 8.94 29.21 22.26
CA LEU A 329 9.30 30.04 21.13
C LEU A 329 8.42 29.73 19.92
N VAL A 330 7.44 30.58 19.65
CA VAL A 330 6.58 30.50 18.46
C VAL A 330 7.01 31.57 17.47
N THR A 331 7.18 31.20 16.19
CA THR A 331 7.56 32.14 15.13
C THR A 331 6.67 31.98 13.90
N SER A 332 6.28 33.13 13.35
CA SER A 332 5.53 33.29 12.09
C SER A 332 6.16 34.39 11.22
N SER A 333 7.42 34.72 11.49
CA SER A 333 8.21 35.68 10.71
C SER A 333 8.64 35.03 9.38
N ALA A 334 9.22 35.80 8.45
CA ALA A 334 9.73 35.22 7.21
C ALA A 334 10.76 34.09 7.49
N SER A 335 10.63 32.96 6.80
CA SER A 335 11.58 31.84 6.92
C SER A 335 12.99 32.27 6.49
N GLY A 336 14.00 31.66 7.08
CA GLY A 336 15.41 32.03 6.87
C GLY A 336 16.21 32.04 8.17
N LEU A 337 17.41 32.62 8.12
CA LEU A 337 18.28 32.75 9.28
C LEU A 337 17.83 33.93 10.15
N ALA A 338 17.55 33.67 11.42
CA ALA A 338 17.51 34.66 12.48
C ALA A 338 18.75 34.52 13.36
N CYS A 339 18.99 35.51 14.22
CA CYS A 339 20.09 35.45 15.19
C CYS A 339 19.57 35.58 16.62
N ILE A 340 20.16 34.80 17.51
CA ILE A 340 20.18 35.10 18.93
C ILE A 340 21.55 35.68 19.24
N TYR A 341 21.56 36.86 19.86
CA TYR A 341 22.75 37.53 20.31
C TYR A 341 22.96 37.25 21.79
N ILE A 342 24.21 36.97 22.17
CA ILE A 342 24.61 36.94 23.58
C ILE A 342 25.70 37.98 23.75
N ASP A 343 25.33 39.13 24.29
CA ASP A 343 26.28 40.15 24.72
C ASP A 343 26.90 39.72 26.05
N TYR A 344 28.21 39.88 26.19
CA TYR A 344 28.92 39.66 27.43
C TYR A 344 29.59 40.94 27.87
N GLN A 345 29.45 41.28 29.15
CA GLN A 345 29.96 42.51 29.74
C GLN A 345 30.78 42.22 30.98
N ASN A 346 31.86 42.97 31.18
CA ASN A 346 32.71 42.93 32.37
C ASN A 346 33.21 41.51 32.72
N ILE A 347 33.71 40.75 31.72
CA ILE A 347 34.26 39.41 31.92
C ILE A 347 35.79 39.48 32.01
N GLY A 348 36.34 39.49 33.22
CA GLY A 348 37.77 39.63 33.48
C GLY A 348 38.36 40.91 32.87
N SER A 349 39.57 40.82 32.30
CA SER A 349 40.19 41.93 31.55
C SER A 349 39.94 41.86 30.03
N TYR A 350 38.84 41.23 29.60
CA TYR A 350 38.44 41.20 28.18
C TYR A 350 37.47 42.35 27.86
N PRO A 351 37.52 42.93 26.65
CA PRO A 351 36.54 43.91 26.22
C PRO A 351 35.16 43.26 26.10
N ASP A 352 34.11 44.04 26.38
CA ASP A 352 32.73 43.66 26.10
C ASP A 352 32.56 43.25 24.64
N GLY A 353 31.67 42.31 24.39
CA GLY A 353 31.44 41.85 23.03
C GLY A 353 30.19 41.01 22.89
N ARG A 354 30.03 40.41 21.71
CA ARG A 354 28.82 39.73 21.29
C ARG A 354 29.14 38.39 20.64
N LEU A 355 28.44 37.35 21.08
CA LEU A 355 28.34 36.09 20.37
C LEU A 355 27.07 36.13 19.50
N VAL A 356 27.20 35.75 18.24
CA VAL A 356 26.08 35.69 17.29
C VAL A 356 25.75 34.23 17.02
N ILE A 357 24.54 33.81 17.37
CA ILE A 357 24.09 32.43 17.27
C ILE A 357 23.04 32.35 16.16
N PRO A 358 23.37 31.80 14.98
CA PRO A 358 22.42 31.67 13.90
C PRO A 358 21.38 30.58 14.20
N ILE A 359 20.11 30.94 14.09
CA ILE A 359 18.94 30.07 14.23
C ILE A 359 18.23 29.99 12.88
N GLU A 360 18.00 28.79 12.38
CA GLU A 360 17.27 28.59 11.13
C GLU A 360 15.77 28.44 11.39
N LYS A 361 14.96 29.34 10.85
CA LYS A 361 13.49 29.21 10.86
C LYS A 361 13.07 28.50 9.58
N THR A 362 12.61 27.26 9.69
CA THR A 362 12.39 26.39 8.54
C THR A 362 11.11 25.56 8.70
N PRO A 363 10.42 25.21 7.61
CA PRO A 363 9.33 24.23 7.65
C PRO A 363 9.82 22.79 7.94
N LEU A 364 11.13 22.57 7.96
CA LEU A 364 11.80 21.27 8.10
C LEU A 364 12.57 21.21 9.43
N LEU A 365 12.15 20.35 10.36
CA LEU A 365 12.80 20.16 11.65
C LEU A 365 13.66 18.89 11.66
N TYR A 366 14.94 19.03 11.98
CA TYR A 366 15.85 17.93 12.29
C TYR A 366 16.03 17.83 13.81
N SER A 367 15.80 16.65 14.38
CA SER A 367 16.07 16.38 15.81
C SER A 367 16.65 14.99 15.98
N GLY A 368 17.95 14.91 16.26
CA GLY A 368 18.68 13.64 16.31
C GLY A 368 18.67 12.94 14.95
N SER A 369 18.10 11.73 14.90
CA SER A 369 17.96 10.92 13.66
C SER A 369 16.58 11.04 12.99
N LYS A 370 15.78 12.06 13.36
CA LYS A 370 14.40 12.22 12.91
C LYS A 370 14.20 13.51 12.12
N VAL A 371 13.33 13.46 11.11
CA VAL A 371 12.97 14.55 10.19
C VAL A 371 11.46 14.79 10.24
N GLY A 372 11.07 16.02 10.57
CA GLY A 372 9.68 16.47 10.59
C GLY A 372 9.46 17.52 9.52
N ILE A 373 8.47 17.34 8.65
CA ILE A 373 8.02 18.36 7.69
C ILE A 373 6.66 18.86 8.15
N GLY A 374 6.59 20.12 8.59
CA GLY A 374 5.35 20.71 9.12
C GLY A 374 4.85 20.08 10.43
N THR A 375 5.71 19.37 11.18
CA THR A 375 5.34 18.67 12.43
C THR A 375 6.50 18.60 13.42
N LYS A 376 6.15 18.71 14.71
CA LYS A 376 7.07 18.56 15.85
C LYS A 376 6.91 17.25 16.62
N THR A 377 5.77 16.57 16.49
CA THR A 377 5.48 15.34 17.23
C THR A 377 5.91 14.13 16.43
N PHE A 378 6.88 13.37 16.95
CA PHE A 378 7.20 12.05 16.43
C PHE A 378 6.42 11.03 17.26
N ASP A 379 5.30 10.58 16.72
CA ASP A 379 4.25 9.91 17.52
C ASP A 379 4.64 8.51 18.04
N ARG A 380 5.83 8.02 17.73
CA ARG A 380 6.41 6.78 18.26
C ARG A 380 7.92 6.94 18.33
N GLU A 381 8.57 6.28 19.29
CA GLU A 381 10.03 6.33 19.44
C GLU A 381 10.78 5.95 18.14
N THR A 382 10.11 5.27 17.21
CA THR A 382 10.65 4.74 15.95
C THR A 382 10.42 5.58 14.69
N THR A 383 9.58 6.63 14.69
CA THR A 383 9.28 7.39 13.46
C THR A 383 10.46 8.25 13.03
N LYS A 384 11.09 7.93 11.89
CA LYS A 384 12.25 8.66 11.33
C LYS A 384 11.86 9.84 10.44
N LEU A 385 10.78 9.72 9.66
CA LEU A 385 10.22 10.80 8.84
C LEU A 385 8.74 10.94 9.15
N LYS A 386 8.29 12.15 9.49
CA LYS A 386 6.87 12.48 9.58
C LYS A 386 6.59 13.71 8.75
N VAL A 387 5.61 13.61 7.86
CA VAL A 387 5.13 14.71 7.04
C VAL A 387 3.70 15.00 7.46
N ASN A 388 3.44 16.25 7.85
CA ASN A 388 2.10 16.74 8.09
C ASN A 388 1.64 17.52 6.86
N GLY A 389 0.97 16.81 5.95
CA GLY A 389 0.59 17.30 4.63
C GLY A 389 0.89 16.27 3.54
N ASP A 390 0.84 16.72 2.30
CA ASP A 390 0.99 15.87 1.12
C ASP A 390 2.46 15.68 0.72
N ILE A 391 2.78 14.51 0.18
CA ILE A 391 4.07 14.26 -0.47
C ILE A 391 3.82 14.17 -1.98
N VAL A 392 4.29 15.16 -2.72
CA VAL A 392 4.20 15.20 -4.18
C VAL A 392 5.52 14.71 -4.79
N LEU A 393 5.44 13.75 -5.71
CA LEU A 393 6.58 13.20 -6.45
C LEU A 393 6.41 13.48 -7.95
N GLY A 394 7.41 14.05 -8.61
CA GLY A 394 7.37 14.39 -10.04
C GLY A 394 8.15 15.66 -10.34
N LYS A 395 8.12 16.12 -11.60
CA LYS A 395 8.68 17.42 -12.00
C LYS A 395 7.56 18.42 -12.28
N ASP A 396 7.73 19.59 -11.72
CA ASP A 396 7.02 20.81 -12.03
C ASP A 396 7.49 21.28 -13.43
N GLU A 397 6.59 21.92 -14.19
CA GLU A 397 6.80 22.55 -15.51
C GLU A 397 6.37 21.76 -16.76
N THR A 398 6.18 20.41 -16.75
CA THR A 398 5.69 19.65 -17.95
C THR A 398 4.82 18.37 -17.71
N ASN A 399 3.81 18.44 -16.82
CA ASN A 399 2.54 17.66 -16.90
C ASN A 399 2.48 16.14 -16.56
N LYS A 400 3.18 15.63 -15.53
CA LYS A 400 2.65 14.49 -14.71
C LYS A 400 3.32 14.46 -13.32
N LYS A 401 2.56 14.29 -12.24
CA LYS A 401 3.00 14.14 -10.84
C LYS A 401 2.13 13.10 -10.13
N PHE A 402 2.67 12.53 -9.07
CA PHE A 402 1.93 11.69 -8.13
C PHE A 402 1.87 12.35 -6.77
N ILE A 403 0.81 12.05 -6.03
CA ILE A 403 0.64 12.50 -4.64
C ILE A 403 0.43 11.32 -3.72
N PHE A 404 1.10 11.35 -2.57
CA PHE A 404 0.72 10.59 -1.39
C PHE A 404 -0.07 11.54 -0.50
N HIS A 405 -1.38 11.32 -0.44
CA HIS A 405 -2.33 12.16 0.27
C HIS A 405 -2.94 11.39 1.42
N SER A 406 -3.05 12.03 2.58
CA SER A 406 -3.79 11.52 3.73
C SER A 406 -4.82 12.56 4.13
N ARG A 407 -6.12 12.24 4.03
CA ARG A 407 -7.21 13.16 4.40
C ARG A 407 -7.99 12.66 5.61
N THR A 408 -8.49 13.61 6.39
CA THR A 408 -9.41 13.37 7.53
C THR A 408 -10.89 13.56 7.17
N ASP A 409 -11.19 14.04 5.96
CA ASP A 409 -12.51 14.54 5.62
C ASP A 409 -13.43 13.41 5.13
N GLY A 410 -14.67 13.34 5.63
CA GLY A 410 -15.72 12.47 5.07
C GLY A 410 -15.82 11.04 5.63
N GLY A 411 -15.34 10.78 6.85
CA GLY A 411 -15.68 9.55 7.59
C GLY A 411 -14.66 8.41 7.54
N GLY A 412 -13.38 8.66 7.27
CA GLY A 412 -12.32 7.70 7.60
C GLY A 412 -10.94 8.12 7.12
N ASP A 413 -9.91 7.84 7.94
CA ASP A 413 -8.50 8.03 7.55
C ASP A 413 -8.18 7.09 6.38
N PHE A 414 -7.77 7.66 5.25
CA PHE A 414 -7.26 6.88 4.13
C PHE A 414 -5.96 7.46 3.60
N LEU A 415 -5.08 6.58 3.14
CA LEU A 415 -3.91 6.92 2.34
C LEU A 415 -4.30 6.73 0.87
N GLN A 416 -4.09 7.76 0.07
CA GLN A 416 -4.34 7.69 -1.36
C GLN A 416 -3.08 8.00 -2.15
N ILE A 417 -2.88 7.24 -3.22
CA ILE A 417 -1.85 7.47 -4.23
C ILE A 417 -2.56 7.70 -5.55
N THR A 418 -2.46 8.91 -6.09
CA THR A 418 -3.03 9.22 -7.41
C THR A 418 -2.11 10.10 -8.25
N HIS A 419 -2.40 10.17 -9.54
CA HIS A 419 -1.73 11.05 -10.49
C HIS A 419 -2.58 12.30 -10.75
N ASP A 420 -1.97 13.30 -11.35
CA ASP A 420 -2.65 14.46 -11.91
C ASP A 420 -3.22 14.20 -13.31
N LYS A 421 -4.25 14.96 -13.64
CA LYS A 421 -4.83 15.08 -14.97
C LYS A 421 -3.99 16.04 -15.81
N ASP A 422 -4.26 16.09 -17.10
CA ASP A 422 -3.59 17.02 -18.02
C ASP A 422 -3.86 18.52 -17.69
N ASN A 423 -4.86 18.81 -16.84
CA ASN A 423 -5.15 20.15 -16.32
C ASN A 423 -4.49 20.44 -14.95
N ASN A 424 -3.55 19.61 -14.50
CA ASN A 424 -2.84 19.66 -13.21
C ASN A 424 -3.68 19.43 -11.94
N ASP A 425 -4.97 19.11 -12.07
CA ASP A 425 -5.81 18.66 -10.95
C ASP A 425 -5.53 17.18 -10.62
N TRP A 426 -5.64 16.80 -9.35
CA TRP A 426 -5.51 15.41 -8.93
C TRP A 426 -6.68 14.55 -9.40
N ASP A 427 -6.41 13.37 -9.95
CA ASP A 427 -7.43 12.42 -10.34
C ASP A 427 -7.81 11.47 -9.20
N TRP A 428 -8.54 11.99 -8.22
CA TRP A 428 -8.90 11.26 -6.99
C TRP A 428 -9.73 9.99 -7.21
N ASN A 429 -10.25 9.74 -8.41
CA ASN A 429 -11.02 8.54 -8.70
C ASN A 429 -10.27 7.51 -9.54
N GLN A 430 -8.98 7.71 -9.85
CA GLN A 430 -8.21 6.76 -10.67
C GLN A 430 -7.06 6.08 -9.91
N GLY A 431 -6.74 6.57 -8.71
CA GLY A 431 -5.62 6.08 -7.91
C GLY A 431 -5.89 4.81 -7.10
N ILE A 432 -4.94 4.50 -6.20
CA ILE A 432 -5.06 3.46 -5.18
C ILE A 432 -5.44 4.14 -3.86
N THR A 433 -6.50 3.64 -3.23
CA THR A 433 -6.99 4.12 -1.93
C THR A 433 -6.86 3.00 -0.90
N LEU A 434 -6.18 3.27 0.21
CA LEU A 434 -6.06 2.38 1.36
C LEU A 434 -6.80 3.00 2.56
N ARG A 435 -7.91 2.39 2.97
CA ARG A 435 -8.67 2.88 4.13
C ARG A 435 -8.21 2.21 5.42
N ARG A 436 -8.22 2.96 6.52
CA ARG A 436 -8.09 2.41 7.88
C ARG A 436 -9.19 1.37 8.10
N GLY A 437 -8.81 0.11 8.39
CA GLY A 437 -9.70 -1.05 8.36
C GLY A 437 -9.41 -2.06 7.24
N GLY A 438 -8.51 -1.72 6.30
CA GLY A 438 -7.90 -2.65 5.36
C GLY A 438 -8.63 -2.84 4.03
N ASN A 439 -9.57 -1.95 3.67
CA ASN A 439 -10.16 -1.97 2.34
C ASN A 439 -9.26 -1.24 1.35
N VAL A 440 -9.03 -1.86 0.19
CA VAL A 440 -8.22 -1.33 -0.92
C VAL A 440 -9.13 -1.05 -2.11
N GLY A 441 -9.17 0.21 -2.55
CA GLY A 441 -9.81 0.65 -3.78
C GLY A 441 -8.78 0.91 -4.86
N ILE A 442 -9.05 0.48 -6.09
CA ILE A 442 -8.29 0.84 -7.30
C ILE A 442 -9.31 1.48 -8.25
N GLY A 443 -9.11 2.75 -8.61
CA GLY A 443 -10.11 3.51 -9.38
C GLY A 443 -11.33 3.96 -8.55
N THR A 444 -11.22 3.96 -7.22
CA THR A 444 -12.29 4.42 -6.32
C THR A 444 -11.75 4.84 -4.94
N SER A 445 -12.33 5.89 -4.37
CA SER A 445 -12.08 6.35 -2.99
C SER A 445 -13.03 5.72 -1.97
N THR A 446 -14.06 5.01 -2.44
CA THR A 446 -15.11 4.40 -1.60
C THR A 446 -15.24 2.89 -1.88
N PRO A 447 -14.19 2.09 -1.63
CA PRO A 447 -14.23 0.65 -1.84
C PRO A 447 -15.35 -0.02 -1.03
N ALA A 448 -16.28 -0.68 -1.73
CA ALA A 448 -17.43 -1.38 -1.14
C ALA A 448 -17.07 -2.75 -0.54
N ALA A 449 -15.86 -3.23 -0.78
CA ALA A 449 -15.34 -4.52 -0.30
C ALA A 449 -13.85 -4.40 0.07
N LYS A 450 -13.25 -5.49 0.56
CA LYS A 450 -11.82 -5.54 0.94
C LYS A 450 -10.88 -5.22 -0.22
N LEU A 451 -11.22 -5.67 -1.42
CA LEU A 451 -10.57 -5.28 -2.66
C LEU A 451 -11.66 -4.87 -3.66
N HIS A 452 -11.62 -3.64 -4.14
CA HIS A 452 -12.56 -3.12 -5.13
C HIS A 452 -11.79 -2.46 -6.27
N VAL A 453 -11.84 -3.06 -7.47
CA VAL A 453 -11.36 -2.46 -8.71
C VAL A 453 -12.57 -1.87 -9.43
N ASN A 454 -12.63 -0.56 -9.57
CA ASN A 454 -13.75 0.15 -10.19
C ASN A 454 -13.38 0.58 -11.63
N ASP A 455 -14.32 0.42 -12.57
CA ASP A 455 -14.21 0.83 -13.98
C ASP A 455 -12.95 0.35 -14.73
N GLY A 456 -12.37 -0.79 -14.33
CA GLY A 456 -11.14 -1.34 -14.92
C GLY A 456 -11.03 -2.87 -14.84
N ASN A 457 -9.97 -3.41 -15.45
CA ASN A 457 -9.70 -4.85 -15.46
C ASN A 457 -8.74 -5.25 -14.32
N ALA A 458 -9.03 -6.38 -13.66
CA ALA A 458 -8.07 -7.05 -12.78
C ALA A 458 -7.40 -8.21 -13.55
N VAL A 459 -6.12 -8.05 -13.90
CA VAL A 459 -5.32 -9.10 -14.56
C VAL A 459 -4.43 -9.77 -13.51
N ILE A 460 -4.61 -11.08 -13.32
CA ILE A 460 -3.87 -11.87 -12.33
C ILE A 460 -3.13 -12.99 -13.07
N SER A 461 -1.80 -12.93 -13.06
CA SER A 461 -0.94 -13.90 -13.75
C SER A 461 -0.82 -15.24 -12.99
N GLY A 462 -0.96 -15.19 -11.66
CA GLY A 462 -0.99 -16.35 -10.78
C GLY A 462 -2.39 -16.96 -10.62
N SER A 463 -2.55 -17.75 -9.57
CA SER A 463 -3.82 -18.39 -9.23
C SER A 463 -4.68 -17.51 -8.31
N VAL A 464 -5.98 -17.45 -8.59
CA VAL A 464 -7.00 -16.79 -7.77
C VAL A 464 -7.71 -17.84 -6.90
N GLY A 465 -7.48 -17.78 -5.60
CA GLY A 465 -8.20 -18.58 -4.60
C GLY A 465 -9.36 -17.79 -3.99
N ILE A 466 -10.56 -18.37 -3.99
CA ILE A 466 -11.75 -17.84 -3.29
C ILE A 466 -12.15 -18.88 -2.25
N GLY A 467 -12.02 -18.55 -0.95
CA GLY A 467 -12.26 -19.49 0.15
C GLY A 467 -11.14 -20.54 0.37
N ILE A 468 -9.99 -20.40 -0.30
CA ILE A 468 -8.83 -21.30 -0.19
C ILE A 468 -7.51 -20.52 -0.20
N THR A 469 -6.54 -20.96 0.61
CA THR A 469 -5.22 -20.31 0.75
C THR A 469 -4.16 -20.86 -0.21
N ASN A 470 -4.32 -22.09 -0.70
CA ASN A 470 -3.40 -22.75 -1.64
C ASN A 470 -4.18 -23.22 -2.89
N PRO A 471 -4.51 -22.31 -3.84
CA PRO A 471 -5.29 -22.66 -5.02
C PRO A 471 -4.51 -23.60 -5.98
N ALA A 472 -5.02 -24.81 -6.17
CA ALA A 472 -4.45 -25.82 -7.08
C ALA A 472 -4.63 -25.53 -8.59
N ALA A 473 -5.37 -24.48 -8.96
CA ALA A 473 -5.64 -24.09 -10.35
C ALA A 473 -5.67 -22.56 -10.48
N LYS A 474 -5.61 -22.03 -11.71
CA LYS A 474 -5.61 -20.58 -11.96
C LYS A 474 -6.83 -19.85 -11.39
N LEU A 475 -7.98 -20.51 -11.35
CA LEU A 475 -9.14 -20.07 -10.59
C LEU A 475 -9.61 -21.28 -9.76
N HIS A 476 -9.62 -21.14 -8.44
CA HIS A 476 -10.08 -22.17 -7.51
C HIS A 476 -11.02 -21.54 -6.49
N VAL A 477 -12.29 -21.93 -6.54
CA VAL A 477 -13.31 -21.55 -5.56
C VAL A 477 -13.60 -22.75 -4.66
N ASN A 478 -13.38 -22.62 -3.35
CA ASN A 478 -13.61 -23.68 -2.38
C ASN A 478 -14.52 -23.17 -1.25
N GLY A 479 -15.71 -23.77 -1.12
CA GLY A 479 -16.74 -23.29 -0.20
C GLY A 479 -17.38 -21.97 -0.68
N GLY A 480 -18.71 -21.91 -0.65
CA GLY A 480 -19.50 -20.77 -1.14
C GLY A 480 -19.92 -20.87 -2.61
N ASP A 481 -20.60 -19.83 -3.10
CA ASP A 481 -21.19 -19.77 -4.44
C ASP A 481 -20.28 -19.03 -5.44
N ALA A 482 -20.19 -19.56 -6.67
CA ALA A 482 -19.62 -18.83 -7.81
C ALA A 482 -20.76 -18.33 -8.71
N VAL A 483 -21.13 -17.06 -8.58
CA VAL A 483 -22.19 -16.44 -9.39
C VAL A 483 -21.58 -15.66 -10.56
N ILE A 484 -21.83 -16.12 -11.79
CA ILE A 484 -21.36 -15.47 -13.01
C ILE A 484 -22.59 -15.03 -13.82
N SER A 485 -22.84 -13.72 -13.88
CA SER A 485 -23.96 -13.14 -14.64
C SER A 485 -23.71 -13.12 -16.15
N GLY A 486 -22.43 -13.05 -16.53
CA GLY A 486 -21.95 -13.06 -17.92
C GLY A 486 -21.84 -14.46 -18.52
N LYS A 487 -20.91 -14.62 -19.47
CA LYS A 487 -20.64 -15.89 -20.15
C LYS A 487 -19.43 -16.60 -19.53
N VAL A 488 -19.53 -17.91 -19.38
CA VAL A 488 -18.44 -18.81 -18.98
C VAL A 488 -18.01 -19.61 -20.20
N GLY A 489 -16.79 -19.36 -20.68
CA GLY A 489 -16.14 -20.15 -21.71
C GLY A 489 -15.16 -21.15 -21.09
N ILE A 490 -15.25 -22.42 -21.48
CA ILE A 490 -14.28 -23.47 -21.12
C ILE A 490 -13.72 -24.02 -22.44
N GLY A 491 -12.41 -23.88 -22.66
CA GLY A 491 -11.76 -24.27 -23.92
C GLY A 491 -11.96 -23.29 -25.09
N ILE A 492 -12.67 -22.17 -24.88
CA ILE A 492 -13.00 -21.18 -25.92
C ILE A 492 -12.80 -19.73 -25.45
N THR A 493 -12.35 -18.85 -26.35
CA THR A 493 -12.10 -17.43 -26.07
C THR A 493 -13.31 -16.52 -26.31
N ASN A 494 -14.23 -16.93 -27.20
CA ASN A 494 -15.44 -16.17 -27.57
C ASN A 494 -16.71 -17.01 -27.34
N PRO A 495 -17.18 -17.17 -26.10
CA PRO A 495 -18.36 -17.98 -25.81
C PRO A 495 -19.62 -17.41 -26.49
N ALA A 496 -20.35 -18.25 -27.23
CA ALA A 496 -21.61 -17.87 -27.89
C ALA A 496 -22.80 -17.83 -26.91
N ALA A 497 -22.76 -18.64 -25.85
CA ALA A 497 -23.81 -18.77 -24.84
C ALA A 497 -23.30 -18.47 -23.41
N LYS A 498 -24.20 -18.42 -22.42
CA LYS A 498 -23.86 -18.16 -21.00
C LYS A 498 -22.93 -19.21 -20.40
N LEU A 499 -23.03 -20.46 -20.83
CA LEU A 499 -22.05 -21.50 -20.58
C LEU A 499 -21.72 -22.14 -21.93
N HIS A 500 -20.46 -22.08 -22.35
CA HIS A 500 -20.00 -22.69 -23.59
C HIS A 500 -18.73 -23.48 -23.31
N VAL A 501 -18.81 -24.80 -23.46
CA VAL A 501 -17.68 -25.71 -23.38
C VAL A 501 -17.38 -26.17 -24.79
N ASP A 502 -16.17 -25.89 -25.28
CA ASP A 502 -15.70 -26.29 -26.61
C ASP A 502 -14.36 -27.03 -26.48
N GLY A 503 -14.33 -28.28 -26.94
CA GLY A 503 -13.22 -29.21 -26.69
C GLY A 503 -13.13 -29.69 -25.24
N GLY A 504 -12.77 -30.98 -25.06
CA GLY A 504 -12.66 -31.62 -23.75
C GLY A 504 -13.99 -32.12 -23.16
N ASP A 505 -13.96 -32.55 -21.89
CA ASP A 505 -15.09 -33.14 -21.18
C ASP A 505 -15.73 -32.17 -20.18
N ALA A 506 -17.06 -32.21 -20.07
CA ALA A 506 -17.80 -31.57 -18.97
C ALA A 506 -18.28 -32.66 -17.99
N VAL A 507 -17.55 -32.84 -16.89
CA VAL A 507 -17.91 -33.83 -15.85
C VAL A 507 -18.71 -33.14 -14.75
N ILE A 508 -19.96 -33.58 -14.55
CA ILE A 508 -20.85 -33.07 -13.50
C ILE A 508 -21.28 -34.26 -12.65
N SER A 509 -20.82 -34.32 -11.40
CA SER A 509 -21.15 -35.39 -10.45
C SER A 509 -22.46 -35.14 -9.68
N GLY A 510 -22.95 -33.89 -9.71
CA GLY A 510 -24.21 -33.48 -9.10
C GLY A 510 -25.37 -33.44 -10.10
N LYS A 511 -26.50 -32.90 -9.64
CA LYS A 511 -27.70 -32.76 -10.48
C LYS A 511 -27.53 -31.65 -11.52
N VAL A 512 -27.99 -31.91 -12.74
CA VAL A 512 -28.03 -30.93 -13.84
C VAL A 512 -29.46 -30.53 -14.12
N ALA A 513 -29.74 -29.23 -14.07
CA ALA A 513 -31.04 -28.67 -14.42
C ALA A 513 -30.90 -27.67 -15.58
N ILE A 514 -31.70 -27.86 -16.63
CA ILE A 514 -31.71 -27.00 -17.82
C ILE A 514 -33.14 -26.49 -18.02
N GLY A 515 -33.34 -25.17 -18.05
CA GLY A 515 -34.65 -24.55 -18.29
C GLY A 515 -35.66 -24.63 -17.14
N THR A 516 -35.23 -25.03 -15.94
CA THR A 516 -36.10 -25.15 -14.74
C THR A 516 -35.61 -24.25 -13.60
N LYS A 517 -36.53 -23.79 -12.73
CA LYS A 517 -36.24 -23.03 -11.50
C LYS A 517 -36.10 -23.93 -10.26
N THR A 518 -36.58 -25.17 -10.33
CA THR A 518 -36.58 -26.13 -9.23
C THR A 518 -36.09 -27.48 -9.73
N ILE A 519 -35.19 -28.12 -8.98
CA ILE A 519 -34.70 -29.47 -9.27
C ILE A 519 -35.46 -30.46 -8.39
N HIS A 520 -36.02 -31.52 -8.97
CA HIS A 520 -36.69 -32.54 -8.18
C HIS A 520 -35.68 -33.33 -7.30
N ALA A 521 -36.11 -33.77 -6.12
CA ALA A 521 -35.25 -34.46 -5.17
C ALA A 521 -34.66 -35.76 -5.75
N ASP A 522 -35.39 -36.41 -6.67
CA ASP A 522 -35.03 -37.72 -7.20
C ASP A 522 -34.45 -37.69 -8.63
N THR A 523 -34.18 -36.51 -9.20
CA THR A 523 -33.68 -36.38 -10.58
C THR A 523 -32.20 -36.01 -10.63
N GLN A 524 -31.40 -36.76 -11.40
CA GLN A 524 -30.00 -36.42 -11.69
C GLN A 524 -29.87 -35.44 -12.88
N LEU A 525 -30.69 -35.61 -13.91
CA LEU A 525 -30.79 -34.68 -15.04
C LEU A 525 -32.25 -34.28 -15.22
N GLN A 526 -32.54 -32.98 -15.15
CA GLN A 526 -33.85 -32.42 -15.42
C GLN A 526 -33.75 -31.38 -16.52
N VAL A 527 -34.40 -31.64 -17.65
CA VAL A 527 -34.42 -30.72 -18.79
C VAL A 527 -35.88 -30.33 -19.06
N ASN A 528 -36.19 -29.04 -18.90
CA ASN A 528 -37.44 -28.46 -19.35
C ASN A 528 -37.23 -27.90 -20.77
N GLY A 529 -37.44 -28.76 -21.77
CA GLY A 529 -37.15 -28.48 -23.17
C GLY A 529 -36.65 -29.72 -23.90
N ASN A 530 -35.95 -29.48 -25.01
CA ASN A 530 -35.50 -30.54 -25.91
C ASN A 530 -34.10 -31.03 -25.53
N ILE A 531 -33.85 -32.34 -25.61
CA ILE A 531 -32.49 -32.90 -25.62
C ILE A 531 -32.20 -33.38 -27.03
N VAL A 532 -31.23 -32.76 -27.71
CA VAL A 532 -30.81 -33.13 -29.06
C VAL A 532 -29.46 -33.84 -28.99
N LEU A 533 -29.38 -35.05 -29.51
CA LEU A 533 -28.15 -35.84 -29.62
C LEU A 533 -27.77 -36.02 -31.09
N GLY A 534 -26.48 -35.93 -31.42
CA GLY A 534 -25.94 -36.13 -32.77
C GLY A 534 -25.16 -34.93 -33.32
N LYS A 535 -24.39 -35.14 -34.41
CA LYS A 535 -23.57 -34.10 -35.08
C LYS A 535 -24.23 -33.61 -36.38
N ASN A 536 -23.99 -32.34 -36.72
CA ASN A 536 -24.52 -31.67 -37.92
C ASN A 536 -23.88 -32.12 -39.24
N GLU A 537 -22.82 -32.94 -39.22
CA GLU A 537 -22.05 -33.24 -40.44
C GLU A 537 -22.87 -33.99 -41.52
N ASN A 538 -24.04 -34.56 -41.20
CA ASN A 538 -24.92 -35.26 -42.16
C ASN A 538 -26.40 -35.33 -41.73
N ASN A 539 -26.94 -34.39 -40.94
CA ASN A 539 -28.33 -34.43 -40.44
C ASN A 539 -28.71 -35.79 -39.82
N LYS A 540 -27.92 -36.23 -38.83
CA LYS A 540 -28.13 -37.48 -38.07
C LYS A 540 -28.35 -37.16 -36.61
N LYS A 541 -29.37 -36.36 -36.31
CA LYS A 541 -29.72 -35.97 -34.95
C LYS A 541 -31.00 -36.66 -34.53
N PHE A 542 -31.06 -37.00 -33.26
CA PHE A 542 -32.29 -37.42 -32.62
C PHE A 542 -32.62 -36.47 -31.48
N MET A 543 -33.91 -36.22 -31.29
CA MET A 543 -34.40 -35.38 -30.22
C MET A 543 -35.29 -36.17 -29.29
N PHE A 544 -35.03 -36.05 -27.99
CA PHE A 544 -35.99 -36.36 -26.94
C PHE A 544 -36.82 -35.11 -26.68
N TYR A 545 -38.10 -35.21 -26.98
CA TYR A 545 -39.06 -34.13 -26.86
C TYR A 545 -40.17 -34.54 -25.90
N THR A 546 -40.48 -33.67 -24.93
CA THR A 546 -41.67 -33.79 -24.10
C THR A 546 -42.54 -32.57 -24.41
N SER A 547 -43.79 -32.77 -24.84
CA SER A 547 -44.68 -31.65 -25.11
C SER A 547 -45.27 -31.15 -23.80
N PRO A 548 -45.07 -29.87 -23.41
CA PRO A 548 -45.67 -29.33 -22.21
C PRO A 548 -47.18 -29.05 -22.34
N ASN A 549 -47.74 -29.15 -23.55
CA ASN A 549 -49.16 -28.94 -23.78
C ASN A 549 -49.91 -30.26 -23.58
N ASP A 550 -50.84 -30.27 -22.63
CA ASP A 550 -51.57 -31.38 -21.97
C ASP A 550 -52.25 -32.48 -22.83
N ASN A 551 -51.92 -32.66 -24.13
CA ASN A 551 -52.62 -33.59 -25.04
C ASN A 551 -51.87 -34.90 -25.38
N GLY A 552 -50.92 -35.34 -24.55
CA GLY A 552 -50.78 -36.80 -24.33
C GLY A 552 -49.50 -37.52 -24.74
N ASP A 553 -48.46 -36.87 -25.25
CA ASP A 553 -47.15 -37.52 -25.48
C ASP A 553 -46.23 -37.35 -24.26
N PHE A 554 -45.88 -38.45 -23.59
CA PHE A 554 -44.95 -38.49 -22.46
C PHE A 554 -43.49 -38.36 -22.91
N LEU A 555 -43.14 -38.93 -24.05
CA LEU A 555 -41.84 -38.79 -24.69
C LEU A 555 -41.96 -39.07 -26.19
N GLN A 556 -41.41 -38.17 -27.00
CA GLN A 556 -41.20 -38.40 -28.43
C GLN A 556 -39.70 -38.53 -28.71
N ILE A 557 -39.33 -39.53 -29.50
CA ILE A 557 -38.02 -39.69 -30.11
C ILE A 557 -38.18 -39.54 -31.61
N THR A 558 -37.60 -38.49 -32.19
CA THR A 558 -37.71 -38.21 -33.63
C THR A 558 -36.34 -37.93 -34.26
N HIS A 559 -36.19 -38.29 -35.53
CA HIS A 559 -35.02 -37.94 -36.34
C HIS A 559 -35.29 -36.67 -37.16
N ASP A 560 -34.22 -36.04 -37.64
CA ASP A 560 -34.25 -35.08 -38.72
C ASP A 560 -34.22 -35.78 -40.09
N ASN A 561 -34.74 -35.12 -41.12
CA ASN A 561 -34.60 -35.57 -42.50
C ASN A 561 -33.33 -35.04 -43.16
N GLN A 562 -33.12 -35.39 -44.43
CA GLN A 562 -31.95 -34.98 -45.20
C GLN A 562 -31.80 -33.45 -45.32
N SER A 563 -32.86 -32.68 -45.11
CA SER A 563 -32.84 -31.21 -45.08
C SER A 563 -32.69 -30.63 -43.67
N GLY A 564 -32.51 -31.47 -42.64
CA GLY A 564 -32.37 -31.07 -41.24
C GLY A 564 -33.69 -30.72 -40.54
N ASN A 565 -34.84 -30.96 -41.19
CA ASN A 565 -36.16 -30.72 -40.60
C ASN A 565 -36.60 -31.94 -39.78
N TRP A 566 -37.23 -31.71 -38.62
CA TRP A 566 -37.71 -32.79 -37.75
C TRP A 566 -38.89 -33.57 -38.35
N GLU A 567 -38.77 -34.90 -38.39
CA GLU A 567 -39.78 -35.83 -38.91
C GLU A 567 -40.84 -36.18 -37.86
N TRP A 568 -41.61 -35.16 -37.48
CA TRP A 568 -42.53 -35.16 -36.35
C TRP A 568 -43.55 -36.30 -36.29
N ASN A 569 -43.85 -37.02 -37.38
CA ASN A 569 -44.83 -38.11 -37.43
C ASN A 569 -44.20 -39.50 -37.64
N ARG A 570 -42.89 -39.59 -37.84
CA ARG A 570 -42.20 -40.84 -38.24
C ARG A 570 -41.33 -41.43 -37.12
N GLY A 571 -41.38 -40.84 -35.94
CA GLY A 571 -40.61 -41.25 -34.76
C GLY A 571 -41.29 -42.31 -33.90
N ILE A 572 -40.76 -42.47 -32.68
CA ILE A 572 -41.36 -43.27 -31.61
C ILE A 572 -42.06 -42.32 -30.65
N PHE A 573 -43.32 -42.62 -30.31
CA PHE A 573 -44.18 -41.84 -29.43
C PHE A 573 -44.57 -42.70 -28.24
N LEU A 574 -44.20 -42.27 -27.05
CA LEU A 574 -44.62 -42.88 -25.80
C LEU A 574 -45.68 -41.98 -25.19
N LYS A 575 -46.89 -42.50 -24.96
CA LYS A 575 -47.95 -41.80 -24.24
C LYS A 575 -48.04 -42.25 -22.79
N ARG A 576 -48.60 -41.38 -21.96
CA ARG A 576 -49.01 -41.75 -20.59
C ARG A 576 -49.94 -42.97 -20.64
N GLY A 577 -49.77 -43.88 -19.69
CA GLY A 577 -50.48 -45.17 -19.70
C GLY A 577 -49.80 -46.27 -20.52
N GLY A 578 -48.61 -46.05 -21.08
CA GLY A 578 -47.77 -47.11 -21.67
C GLY A 578 -48.12 -47.47 -23.11
N TYR A 579 -48.68 -46.54 -23.88
CA TYR A 579 -48.87 -46.74 -25.33
C TYR A 579 -47.60 -46.32 -26.07
N VAL A 580 -47.17 -47.15 -27.02
CA VAL A 580 -46.02 -46.94 -27.89
C VAL A 580 -46.51 -46.91 -29.34
N GLY A 581 -46.41 -45.75 -29.97
CA GLY A 581 -46.61 -45.59 -31.40
C GLY A 581 -45.27 -45.53 -32.14
N ILE A 582 -45.11 -46.31 -33.20
CA ILE A 582 -44.00 -46.19 -34.15
C ILE A 582 -44.60 -45.70 -35.46
N GLY A 583 -44.21 -44.50 -35.91
CA GLY A 583 -44.81 -43.87 -37.10
C GLY A 583 -46.24 -43.33 -36.88
N THR A 584 -46.70 -43.21 -35.64
CA THR A 584 -48.02 -42.64 -35.31
C THR A 584 -48.05 -41.98 -33.94
N ARG A 585 -48.60 -40.76 -33.88
CA ARG A 585 -48.87 -40.01 -32.65
C ARG A 585 -50.12 -40.48 -31.91
N ASN A 586 -50.98 -41.30 -32.54
CA ASN A 586 -52.24 -41.74 -31.97
C ASN A 586 -52.34 -43.27 -31.99
N PRO A 587 -51.50 -43.96 -31.19
CA PRO A 587 -51.58 -45.41 -31.07
C PRO A 587 -52.97 -45.82 -30.56
N GLN A 588 -53.69 -46.67 -31.31
CA GLN A 588 -55.02 -47.17 -30.93
C GLN A 588 -54.94 -48.38 -29.98
N VAL A 589 -53.78 -49.05 -29.96
CA VAL A 589 -53.43 -50.18 -29.11
C VAL A 589 -52.09 -49.93 -28.41
N LYS A 590 -51.75 -50.72 -27.38
CA LYS A 590 -50.54 -50.49 -26.56
C LYS A 590 -49.24 -50.42 -27.37
N LEU A 591 -49.12 -51.19 -28.44
CA LEU A 591 -48.03 -51.08 -29.40
C LEU A 591 -48.65 -50.97 -30.81
N HIS A 592 -48.51 -49.82 -31.45
CA HIS A 592 -49.03 -49.56 -32.79
C HIS A 592 -47.87 -49.17 -33.71
N VAL A 593 -47.54 -50.03 -34.67
CA VAL A 593 -46.63 -49.72 -35.78
C VAL A 593 -47.49 -49.30 -36.97
N ASN A 594 -47.30 -48.08 -37.44
CA ASN A 594 -48.06 -47.50 -38.55
C ASN A 594 -47.12 -47.28 -39.76
N ASP A 595 -47.59 -47.64 -40.95
CA ASP A 595 -46.85 -47.48 -42.22
C ASP A 595 -45.44 -48.11 -42.21
N GLY A 596 -45.34 -49.34 -41.69
CA GLY A 596 -44.10 -50.11 -41.65
C GLY A 596 -44.29 -51.54 -41.15
N ASP A 597 -43.30 -52.38 -41.41
CA ASP A 597 -43.30 -53.78 -40.98
C ASP A 597 -42.86 -53.92 -39.53
N ALA A 598 -43.52 -54.81 -38.77
CA ALA A 598 -43.05 -55.28 -37.48
C ALA A 598 -42.35 -56.63 -37.68
N PHE A 599 -41.01 -56.61 -37.73
CA PHE A 599 -40.20 -57.82 -37.80
C PHE A 599 -39.69 -58.22 -36.42
N ILE A 600 -39.91 -59.48 -36.03
CA ILE A 600 -39.42 -60.06 -34.78
C ILE A 600 -38.47 -61.20 -35.14
N ASP A 601 -37.17 -60.97 -34.95
CA ASP A 601 -36.14 -62.00 -35.14
C ASP A 601 -36.10 -62.89 -33.89
N GLY A 602 -36.82 -64.01 -33.93
CA GLY A 602 -36.93 -64.97 -32.82
C GLY A 602 -38.38 -65.25 -32.39
N THR A 603 -38.58 -65.52 -31.10
CA THR A 603 -39.90 -65.88 -30.56
C THR A 603 -40.67 -64.66 -30.06
N ALA A 604 -41.88 -64.45 -30.58
CA ALA A 604 -42.84 -63.52 -30.01
C ALA A 604 -43.71 -64.23 -28.96
N VAL A 605 -43.57 -63.88 -27.68
CA VAL A 605 -44.45 -64.39 -26.61
C VAL A 605 -45.54 -63.37 -26.34
N ILE A 606 -46.78 -63.68 -26.72
CA ILE A 606 -47.93 -62.79 -26.55
C ILE A 606 -49.01 -63.52 -25.74
N ASN A 607 -49.20 -63.11 -24.49
CA ASN A 607 -50.24 -63.66 -23.61
C ASN A 607 -51.64 -63.16 -23.98
N GLY A 608 -51.70 -61.96 -24.58
CA GLY A 608 -52.92 -61.34 -25.08
C GLY A 608 -53.36 -61.90 -26.44
N ASN A 609 -54.23 -61.17 -27.12
CA ASN A 609 -54.63 -61.46 -28.49
C ASN A 609 -53.69 -60.72 -29.46
N VAL A 610 -53.33 -61.37 -30.56
CA VAL A 610 -52.57 -60.79 -31.67
C VAL A 610 -53.55 -60.39 -32.76
N GLY A 611 -53.66 -59.09 -33.04
CA GLY A 611 -54.38 -58.57 -34.20
C GLY A 611 -53.41 -58.26 -35.33
N ILE A 612 -53.63 -58.81 -36.52
CA ILE A 612 -52.93 -58.43 -37.75
C ILE A 612 -53.97 -57.85 -38.71
N GLY A 613 -53.89 -56.55 -39.01
CA GLY A 613 -54.90 -55.84 -39.81
C GLY A 613 -56.23 -55.56 -39.07
N THR A 614 -56.27 -55.79 -37.75
CA THR A 614 -57.41 -55.49 -36.87
C THR A 614 -56.92 -54.94 -35.53
N ASP A 615 -57.61 -53.93 -34.99
CA ASP A 615 -57.32 -53.33 -33.69
C ASP A 615 -58.18 -53.91 -32.55
N LYS A 616 -59.10 -54.83 -32.87
CA LYS A 616 -60.01 -55.50 -31.93
C LYS A 616 -60.03 -57.01 -32.18
N PRO A 617 -58.90 -57.71 -31.94
CA PRO A 617 -58.81 -59.14 -32.22
C PRO A 617 -59.81 -59.94 -31.36
N GLN A 618 -60.71 -60.67 -32.02
CA GLN A 618 -61.76 -61.47 -31.36
C GLN A 618 -61.29 -62.88 -30.95
N ALA A 619 -60.06 -63.25 -31.32
CA ALA A 619 -59.41 -64.51 -30.96
C ALA A 619 -57.92 -64.28 -30.61
N LYS A 620 -57.23 -65.32 -30.10
CA LYS A 620 -55.81 -65.25 -29.71
C LYS A 620 -54.89 -64.82 -30.87
N LEU A 621 -55.20 -65.24 -32.09
CA LEU A 621 -54.63 -64.72 -33.32
C LEU A 621 -55.80 -64.41 -34.25
N ASP A 622 -56.03 -63.13 -34.51
CA ASP A 622 -57.07 -62.64 -35.41
C ASP A 622 -56.38 -61.87 -36.53
N VAL A 623 -56.55 -62.35 -37.75
CA VAL A 623 -55.91 -61.78 -38.93
C VAL A 623 -57.00 -61.39 -39.92
N ASN A 624 -57.15 -60.08 -40.10
CA ASN A 624 -58.00 -59.52 -41.15
C ASN A 624 -57.21 -59.50 -42.46
N GLY A 625 -57.09 -60.69 -43.08
CA GLY A 625 -56.28 -60.93 -44.26
C GLY A 625 -55.87 -62.40 -44.36
N SER A 626 -54.93 -62.70 -45.26
CA SER A 626 -54.40 -64.05 -45.41
C SER A 626 -53.32 -64.34 -44.37
N VAL A 627 -53.37 -65.51 -43.74
CA VAL A 627 -52.30 -66.03 -42.86
C VAL A 627 -51.47 -67.04 -43.64
N LYS A 628 -50.15 -66.85 -43.65
CA LYS A 628 -49.20 -67.87 -44.08
C LYS A 628 -48.54 -68.47 -42.85
N PHE A 629 -48.94 -69.67 -42.47
CA PHE A 629 -48.20 -70.46 -41.48
C PHE A 629 -46.93 -71.03 -42.16
N GLY A 630 -45.81 -71.10 -41.42
CA GLY A 630 -44.55 -71.63 -41.93
C GLY A 630 -44.65 -73.11 -42.36
N GLY A 631 -43.52 -73.70 -42.76
CA GLY A 631 -43.49 -74.96 -43.53
C GLY A 631 -44.09 -76.23 -42.88
N ASN A 632 -44.34 -76.30 -41.57
CA ASN A 632 -44.61 -77.57 -40.86
C ASN A 632 -45.72 -77.51 -39.79
N SER A 633 -46.99 -77.21 -40.12
CA SER A 633 -48.10 -77.42 -39.17
C SER A 633 -49.30 -78.02 -39.88
N THR A 634 -49.87 -79.09 -39.30
CA THR A 634 -51.01 -79.87 -39.81
C THR A 634 -52.26 -78.99 -39.83
N ILE A 635 -52.57 -78.43 -41.00
CA ILE A 635 -53.79 -77.66 -41.26
C ILE A 635 -54.91 -78.67 -41.51
N ILE A 636 -56.08 -78.54 -40.85
CA ILE A 636 -57.30 -79.21 -41.34
C ILE A 636 -57.51 -78.68 -42.76
N ASN A 637 -57.23 -79.53 -43.76
CA ASN A 637 -57.17 -79.10 -45.15
C ASN A 637 -58.57 -78.68 -45.61
N ARG A 638 -59.59 -79.49 -45.28
CA ARG A 638 -61.02 -79.20 -45.54
C ARG A 638 -61.94 -79.95 -44.56
N MET A 639 -63.12 -79.38 -44.29
CA MET A 639 -64.25 -80.05 -43.60
C MET A 639 -65.54 -79.87 -44.41
N ILE A 640 -66.27 -80.95 -44.67
CA ILE A 640 -67.60 -80.96 -45.28
C ILE A 640 -68.59 -81.45 -44.22
N CYS A 641 -69.67 -80.73 -44.00
CA CYS A 641 -70.81 -81.20 -43.22
C CYS A 641 -72.05 -81.18 -44.12
N GLY A 642 -73.00 -82.08 -43.92
CA GLY A 642 -74.21 -82.05 -44.74
C GLY A 642 -75.24 -83.07 -44.31
N GLN A 643 -76.49 -82.83 -44.71
CA GLN A 643 -77.61 -83.71 -44.44
C GLN A 643 -78.23 -84.18 -45.77
N VAL A 644 -78.48 -85.47 -45.89
CA VAL A 644 -79.28 -86.07 -46.96
C VAL A 644 -80.61 -86.47 -46.37
N PHE A 645 -81.69 -86.05 -47.01
CA PHE A 645 -83.04 -86.23 -46.51
C PHE A 645 -84.04 -86.56 -47.62
N TYR A 646 -85.09 -87.31 -47.30
CA TYR A 646 -86.21 -87.52 -48.18
C TYR A 646 -87.26 -86.43 -47.96
N ASP A 647 -87.49 -85.61 -48.97
CA ASP A 647 -88.57 -84.62 -48.98
C ASP A 647 -89.90 -85.37 -49.18
N THR A 648 -90.63 -85.57 -48.09
CA THR A 648 -91.93 -86.28 -48.08
C THR A 648 -93.00 -85.55 -48.89
N THR A 649 -92.89 -84.22 -49.01
CA THR A 649 -93.86 -83.41 -49.76
C THR A 649 -93.69 -83.61 -51.26
N ARG A 650 -92.44 -83.60 -51.72
CA ARG A 650 -92.11 -83.75 -53.16
C ARG A 650 -91.79 -85.19 -53.56
N LYS A 651 -91.82 -86.11 -52.61
CA LYS A 651 -91.53 -87.55 -52.77
C LYS A 651 -90.18 -87.83 -53.44
N HIS A 652 -89.14 -87.04 -53.16
CA HIS A 652 -87.79 -87.23 -53.69
C HIS A 652 -86.70 -87.05 -52.64
N TRP A 653 -85.51 -87.59 -52.90
CA TRP A 653 -84.33 -87.37 -52.07
C TRP A 653 -83.68 -86.01 -52.36
N GLY A 654 -83.44 -85.23 -51.33
CA GLY A 654 -82.70 -83.98 -51.35
C GLY A 654 -81.49 -84.02 -50.42
N TYR A 655 -80.61 -83.04 -50.55
CA TYR A 655 -79.51 -82.84 -49.62
C TYR A 655 -79.26 -81.35 -49.39
N ARG A 656 -78.79 -80.98 -48.20
CA ARG A 656 -78.50 -79.60 -47.79
C ARG A 656 -77.23 -79.52 -46.94
N GLY A 657 -76.61 -78.35 -46.90
CA GLY A 657 -75.47 -78.06 -46.04
C GLY A 657 -74.09 -78.39 -46.61
N PHE A 658 -73.99 -79.03 -47.79
CA PHE A 658 -72.72 -79.48 -48.35
C PHE A 658 -71.84 -78.34 -48.91
N ALA A 659 -70.52 -78.51 -48.80
CA ALA A 659 -69.50 -77.61 -49.34
C ALA A 659 -69.60 -77.49 -50.89
N LYS A 660 -69.17 -76.35 -51.44
CA LYS A 660 -69.21 -76.08 -52.89
C LYS A 660 -68.45 -77.16 -53.67
N GLY A 661 -69.14 -77.84 -54.60
CA GLY A 661 -68.58 -78.92 -55.43
C GLY A 661 -68.88 -80.33 -54.94
N ALA A 662 -69.37 -80.49 -53.71
CA ALA A 662 -69.85 -81.77 -53.22
C ALA A 662 -71.21 -82.12 -53.85
N LYS A 663 -71.37 -83.39 -54.22
CA LYS A 663 -72.57 -83.87 -54.93
C LYS A 663 -73.02 -85.20 -54.33
N VAL A 664 -74.31 -85.32 -54.04
CA VAL A 664 -74.90 -86.57 -53.57
C VAL A 664 -75.68 -87.23 -54.71
N VAL A 665 -75.45 -88.53 -54.92
CA VAL A 665 -76.10 -89.35 -55.95
C VAL A 665 -76.63 -90.62 -55.31
N LEU A 666 -77.92 -90.90 -55.47
CA LEU A 666 -78.51 -92.17 -55.07
C LEU A 666 -78.17 -93.25 -56.11
N LEU A 667 -77.50 -94.32 -55.69
CA LEU A 667 -76.96 -95.35 -56.61
C LEU A 667 -77.91 -96.52 -56.85
N GLN A 668 -78.69 -96.93 -55.85
CA GLN A 668 -79.55 -98.10 -55.97
C GLN A 668 -80.83 -97.96 -55.13
N VAL A 669 -81.96 -98.31 -55.75
CA VAL A 669 -83.33 -98.20 -55.19
C VAL A 669 -84.02 -99.58 -55.15
N SER A 670 -83.38 -100.62 -55.67
CA SER A 670 -84.04 -101.88 -56.07
C SER A 670 -84.09 -102.98 -55.00
N VAL A 671 -83.57 -102.74 -53.80
CA VAL A 671 -83.74 -103.67 -52.67
C VAL A 671 -84.23 -102.89 -51.46
N PHE A 672 -85.55 -102.71 -51.36
CA PHE A 672 -86.15 -102.29 -50.11
C PHE A 672 -85.79 -103.33 -49.02
N PRO A 673 -85.26 -102.94 -47.83
CA PRO A 673 -85.22 -101.59 -47.23
C PRO A 673 -83.81 -100.93 -47.16
N VAL A 674 -83.04 -100.93 -48.26
CA VAL A 674 -81.67 -100.37 -48.29
C VAL A 674 -81.52 -99.28 -49.35
N TRP A 675 -80.93 -98.13 -48.97
CA TRP A 675 -80.57 -97.05 -49.88
C TRP A 675 -79.07 -96.74 -49.80
N LYS A 676 -78.45 -96.55 -50.97
CA LYS A 676 -77.02 -96.26 -51.07
C LYS A 676 -76.77 -94.92 -51.75
N PHE A 677 -76.13 -94.00 -51.05
CA PHE A 677 -75.81 -92.66 -51.53
C PHE A 677 -74.32 -92.50 -51.74
N ARG A 678 -73.93 -92.19 -52.97
CA ARG A 678 -72.58 -91.73 -53.27
C ARG A 678 -72.47 -90.24 -52.99
N ILE A 679 -71.47 -89.86 -52.22
CA ILE A 679 -71.19 -88.49 -51.83
C ILE A 679 -69.83 -88.13 -52.36
N TYR A 680 -69.83 -87.43 -53.50
CA TYR A 680 -68.64 -86.84 -54.05
C TYR A 680 -68.20 -85.68 -53.16
N TYR A 681 -66.95 -85.69 -52.71
CA TYR A 681 -66.42 -84.66 -51.81
C TYR A 681 -66.27 -83.30 -52.50
N GLY A 682 -66.16 -83.31 -53.83
CA GLY A 682 -65.73 -82.13 -54.60
C GLY A 682 -64.22 -81.89 -54.54
N PHE A 683 -63.46 -82.86 -54.02
CA PHE A 683 -62.00 -82.94 -54.05
C PHE A 683 -61.55 -84.40 -54.06
N THR A 684 -60.31 -84.63 -54.46
CA THR A 684 -59.66 -85.95 -54.49
C THR A 684 -58.71 -86.08 -53.31
N VAL A 685 -58.82 -87.14 -52.50
CA VAL A 685 -57.83 -87.48 -51.48
C VAL A 685 -56.78 -88.44 -52.01
N LYS A 686 -55.56 -88.26 -51.53
CA LYS A 686 -54.42 -89.11 -51.93
C LYS A 686 -54.48 -90.46 -51.22
N HIS A 687 -54.79 -90.45 -49.93
CA HIS A 687 -55.00 -91.66 -49.13
C HIS A 687 -56.36 -91.60 -48.44
N ARG A 688 -57.10 -92.71 -48.45
CA ARG A 688 -58.40 -92.80 -47.74
C ARG A 688 -58.27 -92.57 -46.23
N GLN A 689 -57.09 -92.85 -45.68
CA GLN A 689 -56.76 -92.64 -44.27
C GLN A 689 -56.63 -91.16 -43.90
N ASP A 690 -56.51 -90.28 -44.90
CA ASP A 690 -56.51 -88.82 -44.70
C ASP A 690 -57.93 -88.29 -44.43
N LEU A 691 -58.94 -89.16 -44.56
CA LEU A 691 -60.34 -88.83 -44.32
C LEU A 691 -60.83 -89.40 -43.00
N VAL A 692 -61.53 -88.55 -42.24
CA VAL A 692 -62.45 -88.99 -41.21
C VAL A 692 -63.85 -88.71 -41.70
N ILE A 693 -64.63 -89.77 -41.88
CA ILE A 693 -66.02 -89.69 -42.34
C ILE A 693 -66.91 -90.19 -41.21
N LEU A 694 -67.81 -89.33 -40.78
CA LEU A 694 -68.81 -89.60 -39.77
C LEU A 694 -70.17 -89.45 -40.44
N ALA A 695 -71.03 -90.45 -40.32
CA ALA A 695 -72.40 -90.38 -40.80
C ALA A 695 -73.34 -90.91 -39.71
N THR A 696 -74.48 -90.27 -39.53
CA THR A 696 -75.42 -90.56 -38.45
C THR A 696 -76.86 -90.37 -38.92
N VAL A 697 -77.74 -91.29 -38.53
CA VAL A 697 -79.19 -91.20 -38.78
C VAL A 697 -79.79 -90.05 -37.97
N LEU A 698 -80.86 -89.45 -38.50
CA LEU A 698 -81.55 -88.33 -37.84
C LEU A 698 -82.83 -88.72 -37.09
N ASP A 699 -83.40 -89.90 -37.37
CA ASP A 699 -84.63 -90.38 -36.75
C ASP A 699 -84.36 -91.50 -35.72
N ARG A 700 -85.37 -91.72 -34.87
CA ARG A 700 -85.21 -92.01 -33.44
C ARG A 700 -85.30 -93.49 -33.05
N PHE A 701 -85.07 -94.43 -33.98
CA PHE A 701 -85.08 -95.86 -33.67
C PHE A 701 -83.65 -96.38 -33.53
N ALA A 702 -83.38 -97.06 -32.41
CA ALA A 702 -82.03 -97.45 -32.00
C ALA A 702 -81.37 -98.50 -32.92
N ASP A 703 -82.13 -99.10 -33.84
CA ASP A 703 -81.68 -100.19 -34.71
C ASP A 703 -81.45 -99.76 -36.17
N ASP A 704 -81.59 -98.47 -36.49
CA ASP A 704 -81.30 -97.94 -37.83
C ASP A 704 -79.79 -97.82 -38.07
N ILE A 705 -79.30 -98.38 -39.18
CA ILE A 705 -77.87 -98.42 -39.49
C ILE A 705 -77.54 -97.48 -40.64
N VAL A 706 -76.72 -96.47 -40.36
CA VAL A 706 -75.99 -95.67 -41.36
C VAL A 706 -74.53 -96.07 -41.29
N CYS A 707 -73.97 -96.56 -42.38
CA CYS A 707 -72.54 -96.89 -42.46
C CYS A 707 -71.88 -96.25 -43.68
N VAL A 708 -70.60 -95.93 -43.52
CA VAL A 708 -69.74 -95.62 -44.65
C VAL A 708 -69.37 -96.95 -45.29
N SER A 709 -70.07 -97.29 -46.35
CA SER A 709 -69.97 -98.57 -47.04
C SER A 709 -68.84 -98.64 -48.06
N ASP A 710 -68.32 -97.48 -48.50
CA ASP A 710 -67.15 -97.41 -49.34
C ASP A 710 -66.48 -96.04 -49.20
N ILE A 711 -65.15 -95.99 -49.32
CA ILE A 711 -64.36 -94.77 -49.32
C ILE A 711 -63.41 -94.83 -50.50
N GLN A 712 -63.68 -93.99 -51.48
CA GLN A 712 -62.85 -93.77 -52.65
C GLN A 712 -62.19 -92.41 -52.57
N ALA A 713 -61.24 -92.17 -53.49
CA ALA A 713 -60.47 -90.93 -53.53
C ALA A 713 -61.36 -89.69 -53.71
N ASP A 714 -62.43 -89.78 -54.49
CA ASP A 714 -63.27 -88.63 -54.84
C ASP A 714 -64.65 -88.62 -54.18
N TYR A 715 -65.02 -89.74 -53.56
CA TYR A 715 -66.34 -89.94 -52.97
C TYR A 715 -66.33 -91.00 -51.89
N CYS A 716 -67.32 -90.93 -51.00
CA CYS A 716 -67.69 -92.06 -50.15
C CYS A 716 -69.08 -92.54 -50.53
N GLU A 717 -69.41 -93.76 -50.17
CA GLU A 717 -70.76 -94.28 -50.28
C GLU A 717 -71.32 -94.51 -48.89
N ILE A 718 -72.41 -93.83 -48.60
CA ILE A 718 -73.16 -94.00 -47.36
C ILE A 718 -74.33 -94.93 -47.65
N THR A 719 -74.37 -96.06 -46.97
CA THR A 719 -75.50 -96.98 -47.02
C THR A 719 -76.35 -96.79 -45.79
N ILE A 720 -77.66 -96.73 -46.00
CA ILE A 720 -78.66 -96.70 -44.93
C ILE A 720 -79.55 -97.92 -45.09
N ARG A 721 -79.78 -98.61 -43.98
CA ARG A 721 -80.74 -99.69 -43.89
C ARG A 721 -81.80 -99.34 -42.85
N ASP A 722 -83.05 -99.39 -43.26
CA ASP A 722 -84.21 -99.38 -42.35
C ASP A 722 -84.47 -100.81 -41.88
N ALA A 723 -84.35 -101.05 -40.59
CA ALA A 723 -84.47 -102.39 -40.01
C ALA A 723 -85.92 -102.87 -39.87
N PHE A 724 -86.91 -101.98 -39.89
CA PHE A 724 -88.30 -102.29 -39.52
C PHE A 724 -89.26 -102.49 -40.70
N GLN A 725 -88.79 -102.39 -41.96
CA GLN A 725 -89.63 -102.50 -43.17
C GLN A 725 -90.91 -101.64 -43.09
N ASN A 726 -90.86 -100.51 -42.40
CA ASN A 726 -92.00 -99.60 -42.30
C ASN A 726 -92.15 -98.87 -43.64
N VAL A 727 -93.19 -99.22 -44.38
CA VAL A 727 -93.44 -98.78 -45.77
C VAL A 727 -93.70 -97.26 -45.89
N LEU A 728 -93.67 -96.49 -44.79
CA LEU A 728 -94.23 -95.14 -44.75
C LEU A 728 -93.27 -93.98 -44.45
N GLU A 729 -92.05 -94.17 -43.93
CA GLU A 729 -91.10 -93.05 -43.70
C GLU A 729 -89.67 -93.43 -44.12
N ARG A 730 -89.04 -92.65 -45.03
CA ARG A 730 -87.66 -92.90 -45.49
C ARG A 730 -86.65 -92.18 -44.59
N LEU A 731 -85.57 -92.87 -44.19
CA LEU A 731 -84.59 -92.40 -43.20
C LEU A 731 -83.63 -91.30 -43.69
N ASN A 732 -83.49 -90.22 -42.92
CA ASN A 732 -82.55 -89.12 -43.20
C ASN A 732 -81.24 -89.29 -42.43
N PHE A 733 -80.12 -88.78 -42.95
CA PHE A 733 -78.84 -88.80 -42.24
C PHE A 733 -78.05 -87.51 -42.40
N SER A 734 -77.27 -87.19 -41.37
CA SER A 734 -76.25 -86.16 -41.40
C SER A 734 -74.87 -86.79 -41.51
N LEU A 735 -73.92 -86.06 -42.07
CA LEU A 735 -72.54 -86.49 -42.15
C LEU A 735 -71.55 -85.34 -41.99
N MET A 736 -70.34 -85.70 -41.60
CA MET A 736 -69.15 -84.87 -41.58
C MET A 736 -68.00 -85.63 -42.25
N ILE A 737 -67.30 -85.00 -43.17
CA ILE A 737 -66.06 -85.49 -43.79
C ILE A 737 -64.96 -84.48 -43.48
N ILE A 738 -63.89 -84.93 -42.84
CA ILE A 738 -62.72 -84.12 -42.52
C ILE A 738 -61.55 -84.67 -43.34
N HIS A 739 -60.88 -83.81 -44.10
CA HIS A 739 -59.64 -84.13 -44.77
C HIS A 739 -58.48 -83.50 -44.00
N TYR A 740 -57.63 -84.36 -43.46
CA TYR A 740 -56.37 -83.96 -42.84
C TYR A 740 -55.28 -83.95 -43.91
N ALA A 741 -54.50 -82.88 -43.98
CA ALA A 741 -53.25 -82.93 -44.72
C ALA A 741 -52.15 -83.33 -43.75
N CYS A 742 -51.64 -84.55 -43.87
CA CYS A 742 -50.36 -84.89 -43.27
C CYS A 742 -49.26 -84.20 -44.09
N TRP A 743 -48.33 -83.50 -43.44
CA TRP A 743 -47.13 -82.96 -44.11
C TRP A 743 -46.28 -84.09 -44.69
N GLU A 744 -45.66 -83.86 -45.85
CA GLU A 744 -44.82 -84.86 -46.52
C GLU A 744 -43.74 -85.37 -45.57
N GLY A 745 -43.77 -86.67 -45.24
CA GLY A 745 -42.81 -87.32 -44.34
C GLY A 745 -43.38 -87.87 -43.04
N ALA A 746 -44.67 -87.66 -42.74
CA ALA A 746 -45.34 -88.23 -41.57
C ALA A 746 -46.31 -89.38 -41.92
N ASP A 747 -45.92 -90.26 -42.86
CA ASP A 747 -46.62 -91.51 -43.20
C ASP A 747 -46.49 -92.61 -42.11
N SER A 748 -46.26 -92.21 -40.86
CA SER A 748 -46.11 -93.12 -39.72
C SER A 748 -47.48 -93.55 -39.22
N PHE A 749 -48.02 -94.63 -39.79
CA PHE A 749 -49.11 -95.35 -39.14
C PHE A 749 -48.57 -95.99 -37.86
N TYR A 750 -49.07 -95.54 -36.70
CA TYR A 750 -48.78 -96.22 -35.45
C TYR A 750 -49.58 -97.53 -35.41
N PRO A 751 -48.93 -98.69 -35.18
CA PRO A 751 -49.65 -99.95 -35.04
C PRO A 751 -50.59 -99.88 -33.83
N ILE A 752 -51.74 -100.54 -33.93
CA ILE A 752 -52.65 -100.74 -32.81
C ILE A 752 -51.97 -101.74 -31.86
N GLU A 753 -51.61 -101.31 -30.65
CA GLU A 753 -51.00 -102.19 -29.64
C GLU A 753 -52.04 -103.18 -29.10
N ASN A 754 -52.01 -104.43 -29.57
CA ASN A 754 -52.77 -105.53 -28.96
C ASN A 754 -51.88 -106.27 -27.94
N GLY A 755 -52.24 -106.21 -26.66
CA GLY A 755 -51.55 -106.93 -25.60
C GLY A 755 -51.74 -108.45 -25.68
N ASN A 756 -50.62 -109.18 -25.82
CA ASN A 756 -50.36 -110.62 -25.58
C ASN A 756 -50.25 -111.62 -26.78
N VAL A 757 -48.97 -112.02 -27.04
CA VAL A 757 -48.39 -113.39 -27.16
C VAL A 757 -48.25 -114.12 -28.54
N THR A 758 -46.96 -114.24 -28.93
CA THR A 758 -46.10 -115.27 -29.63
C THR A 758 -46.57 -116.24 -30.73
N ASP A 759 -45.81 -116.16 -31.86
CA ASP A 759 -45.29 -117.15 -32.83
C ASP A 759 -46.11 -118.36 -33.38
N ASP A 760 -45.90 -118.59 -34.68
CA ASP A 760 -46.44 -119.59 -35.63
C ASP A 760 -47.81 -119.30 -36.31
N TYR A 761 -47.73 -118.74 -37.52
CA TYR A 761 -48.76 -118.50 -38.56
C TYR A 761 -49.47 -119.80 -39.06
N PRO A 762 -50.50 -119.83 -39.98
CA PRO A 762 -51.05 -118.78 -40.86
C PRO A 762 -52.60 -118.77 -41.11
N SER A 763 -53.04 -117.72 -41.82
CA SER A 763 -54.18 -117.65 -42.75
C SER A 763 -55.63 -117.49 -42.22
N ILE A 764 -56.21 -116.39 -42.74
CA ILE A 764 -57.62 -116.14 -43.10
C ILE A 764 -58.60 -116.05 -41.93
N LEU A 765 -59.17 -114.85 -41.76
CA LEU A 765 -60.61 -114.66 -41.97
C LEU A 765 -60.93 -113.17 -42.05
N ASP A 766 -61.78 -112.87 -43.03
CA ASP A 766 -62.48 -111.63 -43.25
C ASP A 766 -62.88 -110.93 -41.95
N TYR A 767 -62.50 -109.66 -41.81
CA TYR A 767 -63.42 -108.68 -41.26
C TYR A 767 -63.36 -107.41 -42.12
N THR A 768 -64.47 -107.24 -42.81
CA THR A 768 -64.97 -106.03 -43.45
C THR A 768 -64.87 -104.85 -42.48
N VAL A 769 -64.43 -103.70 -42.98
CA VAL A 769 -64.88 -102.39 -42.50
C VAL A 769 -65.73 -101.80 -43.60
#